data_AF-A0A2G6IKJ6-F1
#
_entry.id   AF-A0A2G6IKJ6-F1
#
_cell.length_a   1.000
_cell.length_b   1.000
_cell.length_c   1.000
_cell.angle_alpha   90.00
_cell.angle_beta   90.00
_cell.angle_gamma   90.00
#
_symmetry.space_group_name_H-M   'P 1'
#
loop_
_entity.id
_entity.type
_entity.pdbx_description
1 polymer ?
#
loop_
_entity_poly.entity_id
_entity_poly.type
_entity_poly.pdbx_seq_one_letter_code
_entity_poly.pdbx_strand_id
1 'polypeptide(L)'
;MPDPICFHISTNARRSARAGWGDTQFSEGLARDLEARGHQVRLFYRGEAPKPSGQRDVVLRIIGPHLDDPVPGLPNILWIISPPNLAPLATLARYQAVFTCAPLLTRRLRDCGIPAQTMMQGTDIHHFRPDRWTGPPDIPVLFVGSRASRAPRGLVATVAQMGFDLKVWGRGWKGVLPDEMLGGEYLDYEGLADAYARARVILNDHMPHMARAGMMSNRSFDAIASGATVISDEVLALDDLPYVEQVRTPDELRAALTRALKGPPPDAEERARRHDLIRERFSLAQRAETFVEAADSILAQEAYCAPAFAGAEGARQIPGARPSASKLSLSDLPDEQPPDGAALLTTPEQVIDWAGGEQGPAWLSDPALLDHLPEDVRPDLLLERPAEALLPDDPALEKATARAAWAILRMAALAERRGRLGVVTLATPAPPGLLPIHPLMSALRECREALSFPLTERAATVIGAHAETARRVIEVLGASHGPYPLSLGGHIRRTAVLRAVSGDPLFAHDREGHDRNAAKPHLRLWPRKARVQVERPLGVFLHLYYADLAPAFRDRLAMIDAPVQVYISTDAPQKAAELRETFPEADIRMMENRGRDVYPKLYGFADVYDRHDLVLHLHGKKSRHSAQLDGWLEDIFDSLLPSRDEINRILSLFQTVPDLGIVSPLVHKTLLSAAHWGDNRPIAEELAARMGIMTGLPGNDALRFPVGSMMWARTAALRPLLDLRLRPEHFPPEAGQLDGTTAHAIERLLGVCCQAQGYRLLPVTGQGNARHHGYALKASRNSEVREALAAGRV
;
A
#
# COMPACT_ATOMS: atom_id res chain seq x y z
N MET A 1 2.57 25.94 37.57
CA MET A 1 2.62 25.60 36.14
C MET A 1 1.65 24.46 35.92
N PRO A 2 0.91 24.39 34.81
CA PRO A 2 0.13 23.19 34.51
C PRO A 2 1.06 21.97 34.43
N ASP A 3 0.54 20.79 34.75
CA ASP A 3 1.31 19.55 34.73
C ASP A 3 1.82 19.25 33.31
N PRO A 4 3.05 18.73 33.16
CA PRO A 4 3.65 18.48 31.86
C PRO A 4 2.85 17.44 31.07
N ILE A 5 2.56 17.77 29.82
CA ILE A 5 1.97 16.87 28.81
C ILE A 5 3.07 15.97 28.23
N CYS A 6 2.78 14.68 28.03
CA CYS A 6 3.60 13.76 27.26
C CYS A 6 3.08 13.66 25.81
N PHE A 7 3.72 14.38 24.89
CA PHE A 7 3.41 14.33 23.46
C PHE A 7 4.05 13.11 22.80
N HIS A 8 3.23 12.28 22.17
CA HIS A 8 3.67 11.23 21.26
C HIS A 8 3.56 11.76 19.83
N ILE A 9 4.68 12.12 19.21
CA ILE A 9 4.68 12.71 17.87
C ILE A 9 4.96 11.64 16.83
N SER A 10 4.03 11.47 15.89
CA SER A 10 4.19 10.57 14.76
C SER A 10 4.79 11.30 13.56
N THR A 11 5.82 10.69 12.96
CA THR A 11 6.32 11.06 11.63
C THR A 11 5.80 10.08 10.56
N ASN A 12 5.53 10.60 9.35
CA ASN A 12 5.01 9.80 8.24
C ASN A 12 6.07 8.85 7.63
N ALA A 13 7.34 9.03 7.99
CA ALA A 13 8.44 8.15 7.61
C ALA A 13 8.39 6.81 8.37
N ARG A 14 8.86 5.72 7.73
CA ARG A 14 9.20 4.48 8.45
C ARG A 14 10.53 4.66 9.18
N ARG A 15 10.72 3.95 10.30
CA ARG A 15 11.97 4.00 11.08
C ARG A 15 13.22 3.72 10.26
N SER A 16 13.14 2.82 9.28
CA SER A 16 14.24 2.47 8.37
C SER A 16 14.60 3.58 7.38
N ALA A 17 13.67 4.50 7.08
CA ALA A 17 13.85 5.58 6.12
C ALA A 17 14.05 6.97 6.76
N ARG A 18 14.11 7.04 8.10
CA ARG A 18 14.11 8.31 8.86
C ARG A 18 15.19 9.31 8.43
N ALA A 19 16.40 8.85 8.14
CA ALA A 19 17.53 9.72 7.80
C ALA A 19 17.32 10.49 6.49
N GLY A 20 16.59 9.91 5.53
CA GLY A 20 16.36 10.51 4.22
C GLY A 20 15.10 11.37 4.12
N TRP A 21 14.34 11.53 5.20
CA TRP A 21 12.99 12.09 5.16
C TRP A 21 12.86 13.37 5.99
N GLY A 22 12.64 14.50 5.31
CA GLY A 22 12.57 15.84 5.91
C GLY A 22 11.59 15.99 7.08
N ASP A 23 10.46 15.28 7.03
CA ASP A 23 9.47 15.30 8.14
C ASP A 23 10.07 14.78 9.46
N THR A 24 11.14 13.98 9.43
CA THR A 24 11.83 13.53 10.65
C THR A 24 12.50 14.70 11.35
N GLN A 25 13.32 15.48 10.65
CA GLN A 25 13.99 16.65 11.22
C GLN A 25 12.97 17.71 11.62
N PHE A 26 11.88 17.84 10.87
CA PHE A 26 10.75 18.70 11.21
C PHE A 26 10.10 18.32 12.55
N SER A 27 9.82 17.03 12.76
CA SER A 27 9.30 16.52 14.03
C SER A 27 10.30 16.69 15.19
N GLU A 28 11.59 16.52 14.95
CA GLU A 28 12.65 16.74 15.94
C GLU A 28 12.80 18.21 16.34
N GLY A 29 12.62 19.14 15.39
CA GLY A 29 12.55 20.58 15.66
C GLY A 29 11.37 20.92 16.58
N LEU A 30 10.18 20.42 16.26
CA LEU A 30 8.98 20.64 17.08
C LEU A 30 9.13 20.00 18.47
N ALA A 31 9.75 18.82 18.56
CA ALA A 31 10.02 18.15 19.83
C ALA A 31 10.87 19.03 20.74
N ARG A 32 11.96 19.61 20.23
CA ARG A 32 12.80 20.55 21.00
C ARG A 32 12.02 21.75 21.52
N ASP A 33 11.14 22.32 20.70
CA ASP A 33 10.31 23.47 21.10
C ASP A 33 9.27 23.14 22.17
N LEU A 34 8.72 21.93 22.16
CA LEU A 34 7.82 21.43 23.21
C LEU A 34 8.59 21.11 24.50
N GLU A 35 9.78 20.50 24.40
CA GLU A 35 10.65 20.20 25.54
C GLU A 35 11.16 21.49 26.22
N ALA A 36 11.51 22.51 25.44
CA ALA A 36 11.90 23.83 25.97
C ALA A 36 10.78 24.51 26.78
N ARG A 37 9.53 24.08 26.59
CA ARG A 37 8.34 24.52 27.34
C ARG A 37 8.01 23.64 28.55
N GLY A 38 8.84 22.62 28.83
CA GLY A 38 8.68 21.74 29.98
C GLY A 38 7.82 20.49 29.72
N HIS A 39 7.46 20.21 28.46
CA HIS A 39 6.73 18.99 28.10
C HIS A 39 7.67 17.81 27.82
N GLN A 40 7.14 16.59 27.89
CA GLN A 40 7.86 15.40 27.46
C GLN A 40 7.47 15.05 26.03
N VAL A 41 8.43 14.60 25.22
CA VAL A 41 8.16 14.20 23.83
C VAL A 41 8.71 12.81 23.56
N ARG A 42 7.92 12.01 22.83
CA ARG A 42 8.33 10.69 22.31
C ARG A 42 8.02 10.62 20.83
N LEU A 43 9.03 10.41 20.00
CA LEU A 43 8.83 10.20 18.57
C LEU A 43 8.52 8.72 18.27
N PHE A 44 7.55 8.49 17.39
CA PHE A 44 7.30 7.18 16.80
C PHE A 44 7.06 7.30 15.29
N TYR A 45 7.26 6.19 14.58
CA TYR A 45 7.28 6.17 13.11
C TYR A 45 6.06 5.46 12.53
N ARG A 46 5.81 5.66 11.24
CA ARG A 46 4.71 4.99 10.53
C ARG A 46 4.72 3.47 10.72
N GLY A 47 3.58 2.95 11.16
CA GLY A 47 3.38 1.52 11.48
C GLY A 47 3.72 1.13 12.92
N GLU A 48 4.15 2.08 13.75
CA GLU A 48 4.38 1.87 15.17
C GLU A 48 3.22 2.43 16.01
N ALA A 49 3.05 1.90 17.22
CA ALA A 49 2.13 2.45 18.21
C ALA A 49 2.91 3.24 19.27
N PRO A 50 2.36 4.34 19.78
CA PRO A 50 2.97 5.04 20.91
C PRO A 50 2.94 4.14 22.15
N LYS A 51 3.86 4.39 23.07
CA LYS A 51 3.88 3.74 24.39
C LYS A 51 3.43 4.76 25.43
N PRO A 52 2.16 4.72 25.89
CA PRO A 52 1.64 5.67 26.86
C PRO A 52 2.55 5.75 28.09
N SER A 53 2.71 6.95 28.64
CA SER A 53 3.44 7.16 29.89
C SER A 53 2.59 6.84 31.12
N GLY A 54 1.27 6.79 30.96
CA GLY A 54 0.33 6.68 32.08
C GLY A 54 0.08 8.03 32.77
N GLN A 55 0.48 9.14 32.12
CA GLN A 55 0.29 10.52 32.58
C GLN A 55 -0.64 11.25 31.60
N ARG A 56 -0.47 12.57 31.43
CA ARG A 56 -1.18 13.40 30.45
C ARG A 56 -0.66 13.13 29.04
N ASP A 57 -0.97 11.95 28.49
CA ASP A 57 -0.54 11.50 27.17
C ASP A 57 -1.41 12.10 26.05
N VAL A 58 -0.78 12.67 25.01
CA VAL A 58 -1.46 13.17 23.81
C VAL A 58 -0.72 12.72 22.56
N VAL A 59 -1.45 12.26 21.54
CA VAL A 59 -0.87 11.87 20.26
C VAL A 59 -0.97 13.05 19.28
N LEU A 60 0.16 13.50 18.76
CA LEU A 60 0.24 14.49 17.69
C LEU A 60 0.74 13.81 16.41
N ARG A 61 -0.07 13.80 15.36
CA ARG A 61 0.33 13.24 14.07
C ARG A 61 0.61 14.34 13.07
N ILE A 62 1.85 14.40 12.60
CA ILE A 62 2.24 15.30 11.50
C ILE A 62 2.22 14.46 10.22
N ILE A 63 1.22 14.71 9.36
CA ILE A 63 0.99 13.86 8.20
C ILE A 63 1.33 14.57 6.89
N GLY A 64 2.00 13.82 6.02
CA GLY A 64 2.14 14.12 4.61
C GLY A 64 1.11 13.35 3.78
N PRO A 65 1.53 12.43 2.88
CA PRO A 65 0.60 11.69 2.00
C PRO A 65 -0.24 10.61 2.70
N HIS A 66 0.18 10.13 3.88
CA HIS A 66 -0.44 9.02 4.57
C HIS A 66 -1.20 9.52 5.80
N LEU A 67 -2.52 9.36 5.78
CA LEU A 67 -3.38 9.59 6.94
C LEU A 67 -3.37 8.32 7.80
N ASP A 68 -2.79 8.39 8.99
CA ASP A 68 -2.90 7.32 9.98
C ASP A 68 -4.28 7.36 10.66
N ASP A 69 -4.69 6.23 11.24
CA ASP A 69 -5.80 6.22 12.18
C ASP A 69 -5.38 6.81 13.54
N PRO A 70 -6.30 7.49 14.25
CA PRO A 70 -6.05 7.95 15.62
C PRO A 70 -5.83 6.76 16.55
N VAL A 71 -5.03 6.97 17.61
CA VAL A 71 -4.75 5.93 18.61
C VAL A 71 -5.91 5.87 19.60
N PRO A 72 -6.65 4.74 19.68
CA PRO A 72 -7.78 4.62 20.60
C PRO A 72 -7.37 4.83 22.06
N GLY A 73 -8.26 5.40 22.86
CA GLY A 73 -8.03 5.63 24.29
C GLY A 73 -7.06 6.77 24.63
N LEU A 74 -6.54 7.48 23.63
CA LEU A 74 -5.75 8.70 23.81
C LEU A 74 -6.39 9.90 23.10
N PRO A 75 -6.16 11.13 23.58
CA PRO A 75 -6.34 12.35 22.80
C PRO A 75 -5.51 12.35 21.52
N ASN A 76 -6.13 12.68 20.38
CA ASN A 76 -5.45 12.73 19.09
C ASN A 76 -5.59 14.09 18.41
N ILE A 77 -4.45 14.68 18.06
CA ILE A 77 -4.31 15.90 17.26
C ILE A 77 -3.69 15.54 15.91
N LEU A 78 -4.25 16.07 14.83
CA LEU A 78 -3.75 15.91 13.47
C LEU A 78 -3.23 17.22 12.92
N TRP A 79 -2.05 17.23 12.30
CA TRP A 79 -1.54 18.33 11.51
C TRP A 79 -1.24 17.89 10.08
N ILE A 80 -2.03 18.40 9.13
CA ILE A 80 -1.93 18.10 7.71
C ILE A 80 -1.00 19.12 7.04
N ILE A 81 0.24 18.71 6.79
CA ILE A 81 1.30 19.53 6.18
C ILE A 81 1.50 19.24 4.67
N SER A 82 0.89 18.18 4.16
CA SER A 82 0.75 17.91 2.72
C SER A 82 -0.58 17.19 2.49
N PRO A 83 -1.20 17.27 1.30
CA PRO A 83 -2.47 16.61 1.06
C PRO A 83 -2.30 15.09 1.18
N PRO A 84 -3.10 14.43 2.04
CA PRO A 84 -3.16 12.99 2.06
C PRO A 84 -3.78 12.50 0.75
N ASN A 85 -3.23 11.41 0.21
CA ASN A 85 -3.70 10.87 -1.07
C ASN A 85 -5.01 10.08 -0.91
N LEU A 86 -5.36 9.70 0.32
CA LEU A 86 -6.67 9.23 0.76
C LEU A 86 -6.96 9.88 2.12
N ALA A 87 -8.08 10.59 2.23
CA ALA A 87 -8.52 11.19 3.48
C ALA A 87 -9.98 10.82 3.77
N PRO A 88 -10.22 9.57 4.22
CA PRO A 88 -11.54 9.16 4.65
C PRO A 88 -12.07 10.10 5.75
N LEU A 89 -13.28 10.63 5.54
CA LEU A 89 -14.01 11.45 6.52
C LEU A 89 -14.15 10.71 7.85
N ALA A 90 -14.47 9.41 7.84
CA ALA A 90 -14.56 8.61 9.04
C ALA A 90 -13.25 8.59 9.84
N THR A 91 -12.09 8.59 9.17
CA THR A 91 -10.80 8.68 9.85
C THR A 91 -10.57 10.09 10.40
N LEU A 92 -10.82 11.13 9.58
CA LEU A 92 -10.64 12.53 9.99
C LEU A 92 -11.55 12.95 11.17
N ALA A 93 -12.79 12.46 11.20
CA ALA A 93 -13.79 12.81 12.21
C ALA A 93 -13.46 12.29 13.61
N ARG A 94 -12.54 11.32 13.70
CA ARG A 94 -12.11 10.71 14.97
C ARG A 94 -10.97 11.46 15.65
N TYR A 95 -10.34 12.41 14.97
CA TYR A 95 -9.37 13.32 15.57
C TYR A 95 -10.09 14.42 16.35
N GLN A 96 -9.62 14.70 17.57
CA GLN A 96 -10.21 15.72 18.44
C GLN A 96 -9.86 17.15 17.96
N ALA A 97 -8.70 17.31 17.31
CA ALA A 97 -8.33 18.55 16.62
C ALA A 97 -7.63 18.23 15.29
N VAL A 98 -8.01 18.96 14.23
CA VAL A 98 -7.39 18.85 12.91
C VAL A 98 -6.86 20.20 12.48
N PHE A 99 -5.57 20.30 12.20
CA PHE A 99 -4.93 21.50 11.67
C PHE A 99 -4.56 21.29 10.21
N THR A 100 -4.81 22.26 9.35
CA THR A 100 -4.39 22.21 7.95
C THR A 100 -3.68 23.48 7.53
N CYS A 101 -2.66 23.34 6.67
CA CYS A 101 -1.95 24.47 6.08
C CYS A 101 -2.67 25.10 4.87
N ALA A 102 -3.97 24.82 4.68
CA ALA A 102 -4.75 25.29 3.54
C ALA A 102 -6.12 25.84 3.98
N PRO A 103 -6.34 27.17 3.94
CA PRO A 103 -7.62 27.77 4.32
C PRO A 103 -8.83 27.18 3.59
N LEU A 104 -8.70 26.91 2.29
CA LEU A 104 -9.75 26.30 1.47
C LEU A 104 -10.10 24.89 1.95
N LEU A 105 -9.09 24.09 2.27
CA LEU A 105 -9.29 22.75 2.80
C LEU A 105 -9.94 22.81 4.19
N THR A 106 -9.47 23.69 5.08
CA THR A 106 -10.08 23.87 6.40
C THR A 106 -11.58 24.13 6.29
N ARG A 107 -12.01 25.00 5.37
CA ARG A 107 -13.44 25.28 5.13
C ARG A 107 -14.18 24.01 4.69
N ARG A 108 -13.67 23.30 3.69
CA ARG A 108 -14.28 22.04 3.21
C ARG A 108 -14.40 20.98 4.30
N LEU A 109 -13.37 20.84 5.14
CA LEU A 109 -13.40 19.90 6.26
C LEU A 109 -14.44 20.29 7.31
N ARG A 110 -14.57 21.58 7.62
CA ARG A 110 -15.62 22.09 8.51
C ARG A 110 -17.02 21.86 7.94
N ASP A 111 -17.22 22.05 6.65
CA ASP A 111 -18.49 21.76 5.97
C ASP A 111 -18.88 20.28 6.09
N CYS A 112 -17.88 19.37 6.20
CA CYS A 112 -18.07 17.95 6.48
C CYS A 112 -18.13 17.59 7.98
N GLY A 113 -18.19 18.59 8.88
CA GLY A 113 -18.31 18.36 10.33
C GLY A 113 -16.99 18.07 11.07
N ILE A 114 -15.84 18.19 10.41
CA ILE A 114 -14.52 17.95 11.01
C ILE A 114 -14.09 19.18 11.84
N PRO A 115 -13.50 19.01 13.05
CA PRO A 115 -13.00 20.11 13.88
C PRO A 115 -11.68 20.70 13.32
N ALA A 116 -11.73 21.17 12.08
CA ALA A 116 -10.56 21.66 11.35
C ALA A 116 -10.24 23.13 11.68
N GLN A 117 -8.96 23.47 11.74
CA GLN A 117 -8.44 24.83 11.91
C GLN A 117 -7.31 25.09 10.92
N THR A 118 -7.20 26.33 10.44
CA THR A 118 -6.10 26.71 9.56
C THR A 118 -4.88 27.02 10.41
N MET A 119 -3.79 26.30 10.16
CA MET A 119 -2.49 26.57 10.73
C MET A 119 -1.44 26.29 9.67
N MET A 120 -0.79 27.35 9.22
CA MET A 120 0.30 27.27 8.24
C MET A 120 1.43 26.39 8.76
N GLN A 121 2.25 25.88 7.86
CA GLN A 121 3.52 25.25 8.27
C GLN A 121 4.40 26.26 9.01
N GLY A 122 5.50 25.78 9.57
CA GLY A 122 6.45 26.62 10.28
C GLY A 122 7.84 26.01 10.20
N THR A 123 8.87 26.76 10.53
CA THR A 123 10.26 26.32 10.38
C THR A 123 10.99 26.26 11.72
N ASP A 124 12.03 25.43 11.77
CA ASP A 124 12.98 25.45 12.86
C ASP A 124 13.90 26.66 12.72
N ILE A 125 13.55 27.72 13.43
CA ILE A 125 14.29 28.99 13.45
C ILE A 125 15.64 28.89 14.15
N HIS A 126 15.95 27.79 14.86
CA HIS A 126 17.30 27.57 15.37
C HIS A 126 18.24 27.05 14.27
N HIS A 127 17.68 26.40 13.25
CA HIS A 127 18.43 25.77 12.18
C HIS A 127 18.50 26.64 10.92
N PHE A 128 17.36 27.14 10.44
CA PHE A 128 17.28 28.01 9.26
C PHE A 128 17.43 29.48 9.67
N ARG A 129 18.65 30.01 9.48
CA ARG A 129 19.03 31.34 9.94
C ARG A 129 19.93 32.05 8.93
N PRO A 130 19.82 33.38 8.79
CA PRO A 130 20.62 34.11 7.81
C PRO A 130 22.11 34.20 8.19
N ASP A 131 22.43 34.12 9.49
CA ASP A 131 23.79 34.23 10.03
C ASP A 131 24.69 33.02 9.74
N ARG A 132 24.13 31.94 9.17
CA ARG A 132 24.92 30.82 8.62
C ARG A 132 25.80 31.23 7.44
N TRP A 133 25.48 32.35 6.80
CA TRP A 133 26.27 32.93 5.72
C TRP A 133 26.39 34.45 5.88
N THR A 134 27.59 34.91 6.19
CA THR A 134 27.90 36.33 6.43
C THR A 134 28.24 37.10 5.16
N GLY A 135 28.52 36.41 4.05
CA GLY A 135 28.75 37.04 2.74
C GLY A 135 27.45 37.48 2.06
N PRO A 136 27.53 38.21 0.93
CA PRO A 136 26.39 38.37 0.05
C PRO A 136 25.96 37.00 -0.50
N PRO A 137 24.65 36.75 -0.73
CA PRO A 137 24.17 35.54 -1.38
C PRO A 137 24.91 35.27 -2.69
N ASP A 138 25.51 34.08 -2.81
CA ASP A 138 26.36 33.68 -3.94
C ASP A 138 25.74 32.59 -4.82
N ILE A 139 24.54 32.11 -4.47
CA ILE A 139 23.71 31.25 -5.32
C ILE A 139 22.55 32.11 -5.85
N PRO A 140 22.54 32.50 -7.14
CA PRO A 140 21.50 33.39 -7.67
C PRO A 140 20.10 32.80 -7.58
N VAL A 141 19.92 31.57 -8.07
CA VAL A 141 18.64 30.85 -8.03
C VAL A 141 18.88 29.42 -7.58
N LEU A 142 18.15 28.98 -6.54
CA LEU A 142 18.25 27.64 -5.96
C LEU A 142 16.91 26.91 -6.03
N PHE A 143 16.94 25.63 -6.40
CA PHE A 143 15.85 24.69 -6.16
C PHE A 143 16.38 23.42 -5.47
N VAL A 144 15.71 23.00 -4.40
CA VAL A 144 15.97 21.72 -3.73
C VAL A 144 14.71 20.87 -3.72
N GLY A 145 14.73 19.77 -4.47
CA GLY A 145 13.62 18.83 -4.59
C GLY A 145 13.78 17.86 -5.76
N SER A 146 13.21 16.66 -5.63
CA SER A 146 13.24 15.65 -6.69
C SER A 146 12.20 15.91 -7.79
N ARG A 147 12.51 15.44 -9.00
CA ARG A 147 11.62 15.37 -10.16
C ARG A 147 11.09 13.94 -10.33
N ALA A 148 9.79 13.81 -10.54
CA ALA A 148 9.10 12.54 -10.80
C ALA A 148 7.84 12.78 -11.64
N SER A 149 7.20 11.74 -12.17
CA SER A 149 5.92 11.88 -12.91
C SER A 149 4.84 12.62 -12.10
N ARG A 150 4.75 12.34 -10.80
CA ARG A 150 3.82 13.02 -9.86
C ARG A 150 4.22 14.46 -9.48
N ALA A 151 5.47 14.84 -9.76
CA ALA A 151 6.08 16.11 -9.38
C ALA A 151 6.99 16.55 -10.53
N PRO A 152 6.40 17.00 -11.67
CA PRO A 152 7.15 17.26 -12.89
C PRO A 152 8.07 18.47 -12.78
N ARG A 153 7.79 19.38 -11.82
CA ARG A 153 8.55 20.59 -11.52
C ARG A 153 8.71 21.52 -12.73
N GLY A 154 7.56 21.99 -13.23
CA GLY A 154 7.48 22.78 -14.47
C GLY A 154 8.19 24.12 -14.37
N LEU A 155 8.09 24.80 -13.23
CA LEU A 155 8.70 26.10 -12.99
C LEU A 155 10.24 26.00 -13.09
N VAL A 156 10.83 24.96 -12.49
CA VAL A 156 12.28 24.71 -12.57
C VAL A 156 12.74 24.51 -14.02
N ALA A 157 12.00 23.72 -14.81
CA ALA A 157 12.31 23.49 -16.22
C ALA A 157 12.20 24.79 -17.04
N THR A 158 11.20 25.62 -16.77
CA THR A 158 11.03 26.92 -17.42
C THR A 158 12.18 27.88 -17.08
N VAL A 159 12.62 27.96 -15.82
CA VAL A 159 13.77 28.79 -15.43
C VAL A 159 15.05 28.36 -16.16
N ALA A 160 15.30 27.06 -16.25
CA ALA A 160 16.46 26.53 -16.99
C ALA A 160 16.42 26.91 -18.48
N GLN A 161 15.26 26.82 -19.12
CA GLN A 161 15.07 27.23 -20.52
C GLN A 161 15.26 28.73 -20.75
N MET A 162 15.00 29.56 -19.74
CA MET A 162 15.19 31.00 -19.80
C MET A 162 16.66 31.43 -19.69
N GLY A 163 17.56 30.52 -19.31
CA GLY A 163 19.00 30.78 -19.20
C GLY A 163 19.41 31.50 -17.92
N PHE A 164 18.61 31.44 -16.85
CA PHE A 164 19.03 31.94 -15.53
C PHE A 164 20.05 31.01 -14.87
N ASP A 165 20.95 31.57 -14.07
CA ASP A 165 21.90 30.80 -13.25
C ASP A 165 21.16 30.08 -12.12
N LEU A 166 20.82 28.82 -12.40
CA LEU A 166 20.00 27.95 -11.58
C LEU A 166 20.84 26.78 -11.06
N LYS A 167 20.81 26.59 -9.75
CA LYS A 167 21.35 25.41 -9.09
C LYS A 167 20.25 24.51 -8.56
N VAL A 168 20.33 23.21 -8.87
CA VAL A 168 19.32 22.20 -8.54
C VAL A 168 19.93 21.03 -7.77
N TRP A 169 19.36 20.73 -6.60
CA TRP A 169 19.61 19.48 -5.87
C TRP A 169 18.38 18.59 -5.84
N GLY A 170 18.54 17.31 -6.18
CA GLY A 170 17.48 16.31 -6.09
C GLY A 170 17.62 15.18 -7.10
N ARG A 171 16.84 14.10 -6.91
CA ARG A 171 16.81 12.96 -7.85
C ARG A 171 15.96 13.27 -9.08
N GLY A 172 16.24 12.59 -10.20
CA GLY A 172 15.41 12.64 -11.41
C GLY A 172 15.68 13.80 -12.37
N TRP A 173 16.75 14.57 -12.12
CA TRP A 173 17.19 15.71 -12.93
C TRP A 173 18.29 15.40 -13.95
N LYS A 174 19.07 14.34 -13.73
CA LYS A 174 20.15 13.93 -14.64
C LYS A 174 19.57 13.60 -16.03
N GLY A 175 20.17 14.19 -17.08
CA GLY A 175 19.69 14.07 -18.46
C GLY A 175 18.44 14.91 -18.79
N VAL A 176 17.95 15.71 -17.84
CA VAL A 176 16.84 16.65 -18.02
C VAL A 176 17.36 18.08 -18.02
N LEU A 177 18.27 18.38 -17.09
CA LEU A 177 18.99 19.64 -17.01
C LEU A 177 20.45 19.45 -17.40
N PRO A 178 21.12 20.52 -17.87
CA PRO A 178 22.57 20.54 -18.06
C PRO A 178 23.32 20.22 -16.75
N ASP A 179 24.46 19.53 -16.86
CA ASP A 179 25.21 19.03 -15.68
C ASP A 179 25.71 20.17 -14.78
N GLU A 180 26.00 21.34 -15.34
CA GLU A 180 26.42 22.55 -14.61
C GLU A 180 25.34 23.05 -13.62
N MET A 181 24.07 22.87 -13.95
CA MET A 181 22.94 23.23 -13.08
C MET A 181 22.75 22.23 -11.94
N LEU A 182 23.33 21.04 -12.02
CA LEU A 182 23.16 20.00 -11.00
C LEU A 182 24.14 20.18 -9.85
N GLY A 183 23.62 20.28 -8.63
CA GLY A 183 24.41 20.33 -7.39
C GLY A 183 24.61 18.95 -6.75
N GLY A 184 23.77 17.98 -7.09
CA GLY A 184 23.80 16.62 -6.54
C GLY A 184 22.40 16.04 -6.37
N GLU A 185 22.33 14.79 -5.92
CA GLU A 185 21.04 14.09 -5.75
C GLU A 185 20.40 14.30 -4.37
N TYR A 186 21.17 14.78 -3.38
CA TYR A 186 20.74 14.92 -1.99
C TYR A 186 21.54 16.04 -1.27
N LEU A 187 20.87 16.76 -0.38
CA LEU A 187 21.46 17.63 0.65
C LEU A 187 20.99 17.09 2.00
N ASP A 188 21.93 16.94 2.94
CA ASP A 188 21.57 16.67 4.33
C ASP A 188 21.02 17.95 5.00
N TYR A 189 20.61 17.82 6.26
CA TYR A 189 19.91 18.89 6.96
C TYR A 189 20.79 20.15 7.14
N GLU A 190 22.08 19.98 7.46
CA GLU A 190 23.04 21.09 7.58
C GLU A 190 23.31 21.74 6.23
N GLY A 191 23.62 20.94 5.20
CA GLY A 191 23.88 21.44 3.86
C GLY A 191 22.68 22.16 3.24
N LEU A 192 21.46 21.75 3.59
CA LEU A 192 20.24 22.44 3.18
C LEU A 192 20.15 23.85 3.76
N ALA A 193 20.39 24.02 5.07
CA ALA A 193 20.34 25.32 5.72
C ALA A 193 21.44 26.25 5.20
N ASP A 194 22.65 25.73 4.98
CA ASP A 194 23.76 26.49 4.40
C ASP A 194 23.45 26.94 2.97
N ALA A 195 22.92 26.04 2.13
CA ALA A 195 22.51 26.38 0.77
C ALA A 195 21.40 27.44 0.77
N TYR A 196 20.45 27.38 1.71
CA TYR A 196 19.36 28.36 1.79
C TYR A 196 19.86 29.74 2.23
N ALA A 197 20.81 29.81 3.18
CA ALA A 197 21.39 31.08 3.62
C ALA A 197 22.25 31.75 2.52
N ARG A 198 22.78 30.95 1.59
CA ARG A 198 23.57 31.41 0.44
C ARG A 198 22.74 31.79 -0.77
N ALA A 199 21.47 31.39 -0.82
CA ALA A 199 20.59 31.63 -1.95
C ALA A 199 19.99 33.04 -1.93
N ARG A 200 20.00 33.70 -3.09
CA ARG A 200 19.31 34.97 -3.28
C ARG A 200 17.82 34.74 -3.53
N VAL A 201 17.51 33.84 -4.46
CA VAL A 201 16.16 33.40 -4.79
C VAL A 201 16.06 31.89 -4.59
N ILE A 202 15.03 31.45 -3.88
CA ILE A 202 14.66 30.04 -3.81
C ILE A 202 13.38 29.83 -4.60
N LEU A 203 13.43 28.91 -5.55
CA LEU A 203 12.25 28.48 -6.28
C LEU A 203 11.44 27.52 -5.42
N ASN A 204 10.14 27.75 -5.39
CA ASN A 204 9.19 26.86 -4.77
C ASN A 204 8.22 26.34 -5.82
N ASP A 205 8.50 25.14 -6.33
CA ASP A 205 7.70 24.48 -7.35
C ASP A 205 7.00 23.29 -6.71
N HIS A 206 5.69 23.34 -6.52
CA HIS A 206 4.93 22.35 -5.75
C HIS A 206 4.67 21.04 -6.51
N MET A 207 4.19 20.04 -5.78
CA MET A 207 3.46 18.96 -6.44
C MET A 207 2.10 19.53 -6.89
N PRO A 208 1.60 19.24 -8.10
CA PRO A 208 0.38 19.87 -8.61
C PRO A 208 -0.84 19.71 -7.68
N HIS A 209 -0.93 18.61 -6.94
CA HIS A 209 -2.01 18.41 -5.97
C HIS A 209 -1.87 19.27 -4.71
N MET A 210 -0.65 19.60 -4.26
CA MET A 210 -0.42 20.53 -3.14
C MET A 210 -0.85 21.95 -3.52
N ALA A 211 -0.39 22.45 -4.66
CA ALA A 211 -0.75 23.76 -5.19
C ALA A 211 -2.28 23.90 -5.34
N ARG A 212 -2.94 22.92 -5.95
CA ARG A 212 -4.41 22.89 -6.09
C ARG A 212 -5.16 22.74 -4.77
N ALA A 213 -4.54 22.16 -3.74
CA ALA A 213 -5.12 22.06 -2.41
C ALA A 213 -4.96 23.35 -1.60
N GLY A 214 -4.22 24.35 -2.11
CA GLY A 214 -3.94 25.60 -1.42
C GLY A 214 -2.89 25.47 -0.31
N MET A 215 -1.96 24.51 -0.44
CA MET A 215 -0.93 24.23 0.57
C MET A 215 0.43 24.77 0.13
N MET A 216 0.93 25.77 0.85
CA MET A 216 2.32 26.23 0.73
C MET A 216 3.27 25.22 1.35
N SER A 217 4.30 24.80 0.61
CA SER A 217 5.29 23.86 1.12
C SER A 217 6.23 24.47 2.16
N ASN A 218 6.77 23.63 3.05
CA ASN A 218 7.67 24.08 4.11
C ASN A 218 8.88 24.89 3.61
N ARG A 219 9.36 24.58 2.39
CA ARG A 219 10.48 25.25 1.72
C ARG A 219 10.39 26.77 1.78
N SER A 220 9.19 27.33 1.64
CA SER A 220 9.02 28.78 1.66
C SER A 220 9.34 29.38 3.02
N PHE A 221 8.96 28.71 4.11
CA PHE A 221 9.24 29.18 5.47
C PHE A 221 10.72 29.02 5.81
N ASP A 222 11.32 27.88 5.48
CA ASP A 222 12.75 27.63 5.62
C ASP A 222 13.60 28.65 4.84
N ALA A 223 13.21 28.94 3.59
CA ALA A 223 13.88 29.90 2.72
C ALA A 223 13.86 31.32 3.28
N ILE A 224 12.68 31.79 3.70
CA ILE A 224 12.52 33.15 4.24
C ILE A 224 13.25 33.27 5.58
N ALA A 225 13.22 32.25 6.43
CA ALA A 225 13.97 32.23 7.68
C ALA A 225 15.50 32.29 7.47
N SER A 226 16.01 31.75 6.37
CA SER A 226 17.41 31.89 5.96
C SER A 226 17.72 33.23 5.26
N GLY A 227 16.72 34.08 5.06
CA GLY A 227 16.82 35.42 4.48
C GLY A 227 16.62 35.49 2.96
N ALA A 228 16.26 34.40 2.28
CA ALA A 228 16.08 34.36 0.83
C ALA A 228 14.71 34.92 0.39
N THR A 229 14.62 35.35 -0.86
CA THR A 229 13.33 35.66 -1.52
C THR A 229 12.76 34.38 -2.13
N VAL A 230 11.45 34.15 -2.04
CA VAL A 230 10.81 32.97 -2.62
C VAL A 230 10.01 33.35 -3.87
N ILE A 231 10.24 32.63 -4.97
CA ILE A 231 9.37 32.68 -6.15
C ILE A 231 8.68 31.32 -6.27
N SER A 232 7.36 31.31 -6.23
CA SER A 232 6.54 30.10 -6.16
C SER A 232 5.65 29.94 -7.38
N ASP A 233 5.33 28.70 -7.76
CA ASP A 233 4.14 28.46 -8.58
C ASP A 233 2.87 28.87 -7.82
N GLU A 234 1.79 29.11 -8.55
CA GLU A 234 0.50 29.51 -7.98
C GLU A 234 -0.06 28.44 -7.03
N VAL A 235 -0.38 28.87 -5.81
CA VAL A 235 -1.06 28.09 -4.78
C VAL A 235 -2.50 28.60 -4.67
N LEU A 236 -3.46 27.70 -4.90
CA LEU A 236 -4.87 28.07 -5.00
C LEU A 236 -5.42 28.65 -3.69
N ALA A 237 -6.13 29.78 -3.78
CA ALA A 237 -6.81 30.40 -2.65
C ALA A 237 -5.89 30.70 -1.45
N LEU A 238 -4.61 30.97 -1.74
CA LEU A 238 -3.63 31.43 -0.77
C LEU A 238 -3.17 32.84 -1.12
N ASP A 239 -3.60 33.79 -0.28
CA ASP A 239 -3.28 35.22 -0.41
C ASP A 239 -1.79 35.50 -0.14
N ASP A 240 -1.36 36.75 -0.35
CA ASP A 240 0.03 37.21 -0.31
C ASP A 240 0.75 36.87 1.01
N LEU A 241 1.44 35.74 1.01
CA LEU A 241 2.46 35.39 2.01
C LEU A 241 3.64 36.36 1.85
N PRO A 242 4.06 37.07 2.91
CA PRO A 242 5.18 38.00 2.80
C PRO A 242 6.44 37.31 2.27
N TYR A 243 7.18 38.01 1.41
CA TYR A 243 8.41 37.51 0.77
C TYR A 243 8.24 36.29 -0.15
N VAL A 244 7.00 35.92 -0.47
CA VAL A 244 6.66 34.94 -1.51
C VAL A 244 6.00 35.65 -2.67
N GLU A 245 6.60 35.55 -3.85
CA GLU A 245 5.98 35.99 -5.10
C GLU A 245 5.45 34.78 -5.87
N GLN A 246 4.13 34.71 -6.07
CA GLN A 246 3.49 33.64 -6.83
C GLN A 246 3.37 34.01 -8.31
N VAL A 247 3.79 33.11 -9.20
CA VAL A 247 3.77 33.33 -10.66
C VAL A 247 2.95 32.27 -11.38
N ARG A 248 2.24 32.69 -12.43
CA ARG A 248 1.31 31.86 -13.22
C ARG A 248 1.80 31.59 -14.63
N THR A 249 2.59 32.52 -15.16
CA THR A 249 3.04 32.49 -16.55
C THR A 249 4.56 32.58 -16.65
N PRO A 250 5.16 32.11 -17.75
CA PRO A 250 6.59 32.31 -18.01
C PRO A 250 7.01 33.79 -18.00
N ASP A 251 6.14 34.70 -18.43
CA ASP A 251 6.46 36.13 -18.45
C ASP A 251 6.48 36.74 -17.04
N GLU A 252 5.53 36.36 -16.19
CA GLU A 252 5.53 36.72 -14.76
C GLU A 252 6.77 36.17 -14.07
N LEU A 253 7.12 34.90 -14.31
CA LEU A 253 8.32 34.27 -13.77
C LEU A 253 9.59 35.00 -14.19
N ARG A 254 9.71 35.37 -15.47
CA ARG A 254 10.84 36.14 -15.98
C ARG A 254 10.92 37.52 -15.32
N ALA A 255 9.79 38.21 -15.18
CA ALA A 255 9.73 39.53 -14.54
C ALA A 255 10.11 39.45 -13.05
N ALA A 256 9.60 38.45 -12.33
CA ALA A 256 9.90 38.18 -10.92
C ALA A 256 11.38 37.91 -10.71
N LEU A 257 11.96 36.98 -11.47
CA LEU A 257 13.40 36.65 -11.40
C LEU A 257 14.26 37.85 -11.78
N THR A 258 13.93 38.55 -12.87
CA THR A 258 14.69 39.73 -13.28
C THR A 258 14.67 40.79 -12.20
N ARG A 259 13.51 41.07 -11.59
CA ARG A 259 13.41 42.05 -10.48
C ARG A 259 14.18 41.60 -9.25
N ALA A 260 14.07 40.32 -8.86
CA ALA A 260 14.75 39.78 -7.69
C ALA A 260 16.28 39.75 -7.86
N LEU A 261 16.78 39.59 -9.09
CA LEU A 261 18.20 39.52 -9.43
C LEU A 261 18.81 40.86 -9.85
N LYS A 262 17.98 41.84 -10.25
CA LYS A 262 18.41 43.19 -10.63
C LYS A 262 18.66 44.05 -9.39
N GLY A 263 19.88 44.56 -9.24
CA GLY A 263 20.30 45.36 -8.08
C GLY A 263 21.09 44.55 -7.04
N PRO A 264 21.55 45.20 -5.94
CA PRO A 264 22.29 44.52 -4.89
C PRO A 264 21.41 43.46 -4.19
N PRO A 265 21.99 42.36 -3.67
CA PRO A 265 21.24 41.39 -2.88
C PRO A 265 20.75 42.01 -1.56
N PRO A 266 19.75 41.41 -0.89
CA PRO A 266 19.31 41.84 0.44
C PRO A 266 20.50 41.92 1.42
N ASP A 267 20.60 43.04 2.13
CA ASP A 267 21.61 43.22 3.17
C ASP A 267 21.28 42.42 4.45
N ALA A 268 22.19 42.45 5.42
CA ALA A 268 22.01 41.72 6.67
C ALA A 268 20.77 42.16 7.45
N GLU A 269 20.38 43.45 7.37
CA GLU A 269 19.22 43.98 8.07
C GLU A 269 17.92 43.46 7.46
N GLU A 270 17.81 43.47 6.14
CA GLU A 270 16.65 42.91 5.43
C GLU A 270 16.54 41.40 5.63
N ARG A 271 17.66 40.68 5.64
CA ARG A 271 17.68 39.24 5.93
C ARG A 271 17.26 38.95 7.38
N ALA A 272 17.67 39.79 8.34
CA ALA A 272 17.22 39.69 9.72
C ALA A 272 15.72 39.98 9.86
N ARG A 273 15.18 41.02 9.20
CA ARG A 273 13.74 41.31 9.18
C ARG A 273 12.90 40.13 8.68
N ARG A 274 13.37 39.45 7.62
CA ARG A 274 12.72 38.23 7.10
C ARG A 274 12.72 37.10 8.13
N HIS A 275 13.86 36.88 8.78
CA HIS A 275 14.00 35.88 9.83
C HIS A 275 13.07 36.18 11.02
N ASP A 276 13.04 37.42 11.50
CA ASP A 276 12.20 37.83 12.63
C ASP A 276 10.70 37.68 12.32
N LEU A 277 10.26 38.01 11.10
CA LEU A 277 8.89 37.76 10.68
C LEU A 277 8.53 36.27 10.79
N ILE A 278 9.41 35.38 10.31
CA ILE A 278 9.18 33.94 10.39
C ILE A 278 9.23 33.45 11.84
N ARG A 279 10.18 33.94 12.64
CA ARG A 279 10.27 33.65 14.07
C ARG A 279 8.97 33.98 14.82
N GLU A 280 8.36 35.12 14.51
CA GLU A 280 7.17 35.62 15.21
C GLU A 280 5.87 34.96 14.73
N ARG A 281 5.77 34.54 13.46
CA ARG A 281 4.50 34.09 12.85
C ARG A 281 4.49 32.66 12.32
N PHE A 282 5.66 32.08 12.10
CA PHE A 282 5.82 30.78 11.44
C PHE A 282 6.95 29.95 12.04
N SER A 283 7.29 30.13 13.31
CA SER A 283 8.24 29.25 14.02
C SER A 283 7.56 27.99 14.53
N LEU A 284 8.31 26.88 14.62
CA LEU A 284 7.85 25.68 15.32
C LEU A 284 7.52 25.96 16.79
N ALA A 285 8.21 26.90 17.43
CA ALA A 285 7.91 27.40 18.76
C ALA A 285 6.45 27.91 18.88
N GLN A 286 5.98 28.71 17.93
CA GLN A 286 4.60 29.18 17.94
C GLN A 286 3.61 28.02 17.67
N ARG A 287 3.96 27.07 16.80
CA ARG A 287 3.13 25.89 16.54
C ARG A 287 3.02 25.02 17.79
N ALA A 288 4.11 24.86 18.55
CA ALA A 288 4.14 24.15 19.82
C ALA A 288 3.15 24.76 20.82
N GLU A 289 3.07 26.10 20.92
CA GLU A 289 2.08 26.78 21.76
C GLU A 289 0.64 26.44 21.34
N THR A 290 0.32 26.52 20.05
CA THR A 290 -1.01 26.12 19.54
C THR A 290 -1.33 24.65 19.85
N PHE A 291 -0.34 23.75 19.79
CA PHE A 291 -0.55 22.35 20.13
C PHE A 291 -0.74 22.12 21.63
N VAL A 292 -0.04 22.86 22.49
CA VAL A 292 -0.22 22.81 23.95
C VAL A 292 -1.63 23.28 24.33
N GLU A 293 -2.07 24.41 23.78
CA GLU A 293 -3.45 24.91 24.01
C GLU A 293 -4.52 23.90 23.56
N ALA A 294 -4.34 23.31 22.37
CA ALA A 294 -5.25 22.28 21.88
C ALA A 294 -5.23 21.03 22.76
N ALA A 295 -4.05 20.57 23.17
CA ALA A 295 -3.88 19.40 24.02
C ALA A 295 -4.51 19.59 25.40
N ASP A 296 -4.26 20.74 26.05
CA ASP A 296 -4.87 21.08 27.33
C ASP A 296 -6.40 21.12 27.23
N SER A 297 -6.94 21.72 26.16
CA SER A 297 -8.39 21.78 25.92
C SER A 297 -9.00 20.39 25.74
N ILE A 298 -8.36 19.51 24.98
CA ILE A 298 -8.84 18.14 24.74
C ILE A 298 -8.76 17.30 26.02
N LEU A 299 -7.65 17.40 26.77
CA LEU A 299 -7.46 16.71 28.04
C LEU A 299 -8.49 17.16 29.08
N ALA A 300 -8.79 18.47 29.16
CA ALA A 300 -9.78 19.01 30.10
C ALA A 300 -11.22 18.57 29.78
N GLN A 301 -11.50 18.27 28.51
CA GLN A 301 -12.79 17.71 28.08
C GLN A 301 -12.86 16.18 28.24
N GLU A 302 -11.77 15.54 28.67
CA GLU A 302 -11.61 14.08 28.65
C GLU A 302 -11.97 13.50 27.26
N ALA A 303 -11.66 14.23 26.20
CA ALA A 303 -12.02 13.86 24.84
C ALA A 303 -10.96 12.90 24.27
N TYR A 304 -11.37 11.66 24.02
CA TYR A 304 -10.55 10.65 23.38
C TYR A 304 -11.22 10.12 22.13
N CYS A 305 -10.42 9.53 21.24
CA CYS A 305 -10.96 8.77 20.13
C CYS A 305 -11.70 7.56 20.70
N ALA A 306 -13.02 7.57 20.60
CA ALA A 306 -13.81 6.37 20.79
C ALA A 306 -13.35 5.27 19.82
N PRO A 307 -13.54 3.97 20.13
CA PRO A 307 -13.43 2.94 19.11
C PRO A 307 -14.22 3.38 17.88
N ALA A 308 -13.82 3.01 16.67
CA ALA A 308 -14.58 3.38 15.46
C ALA A 308 -16.04 2.88 15.42
N PHE A 309 -16.41 2.16 16.48
CA PHE A 309 -17.64 1.48 16.82
C PHE A 309 -18.07 1.87 18.23
N ALA A 310 -18.03 3.16 18.57
CA ALA A 310 -18.92 3.67 19.59
C ALA A 310 -20.17 4.18 18.89
N GLY A 311 -21.31 3.56 19.23
CA GLY A 311 -22.63 3.89 18.75
C GLY A 311 -22.90 5.40 18.74
N ALA A 312 -23.81 5.78 17.85
CA ALA A 312 -24.24 7.13 17.57
C ALA A 312 -24.96 7.83 18.74
N GLU A 313 -24.33 7.94 19.91
CA GLU A 313 -24.75 8.89 20.95
C GLU A 313 -24.02 10.24 20.82
N GLY A 314 -23.03 10.36 19.92
CA GLY A 314 -22.30 11.62 19.70
C GLY A 314 -21.91 11.96 18.26
N ALA A 315 -22.23 11.11 17.28
CA ALA A 315 -21.92 11.40 15.87
C ALA A 315 -22.84 12.51 15.35
N ARG A 316 -22.32 13.73 15.24
CA ARG A 316 -22.99 14.83 14.52
C ARG A 316 -23.38 14.31 13.14
N GLN A 317 -24.69 14.27 12.86
CA GLN A 317 -25.18 14.02 11.51
C GLN A 317 -24.48 14.97 10.54
N ILE A 318 -23.84 14.42 9.50
CA ILE A 318 -23.26 15.22 8.42
C ILE A 318 -24.45 15.84 7.66
N PRO A 319 -24.64 17.18 7.70
CA PRO A 319 -25.75 17.81 7.02
C PRO A 319 -25.59 17.63 5.51
N GLY A 320 -26.58 17.03 4.84
CA GLY A 320 -26.63 16.92 3.37
C GLY A 320 -26.33 15.54 2.79
N ALA A 321 -25.83 14.59 3.57
CA ALA A 321 -25.83 13.19 3.15
C ALA A 321 -27.22 12.59 3.43
N ARG A 322 -28.16 12.72 2.49
CA ARG A 322 -29.32 11.83 2.50
C ARG A 322 -28.78 10.43 2.20
N PRO A 323 -28.88 9.45 3.12
CA PRO A 323 -28.73 8.06 2.73
C PRO A 323 -29.80 7.86 1.67
N SER A 324 -29.41 7.58 0.43
CA SER A 324 -30.35 6.96 -0.49
C SER A 324 -30.74 5.67 0.21
N ALA A 325 -31.98 5.66 0.72
CA ALA A 325 -32.59 4.52 1.35
C ALA A 325 -32.73 3.43 0.29
N SER A 326 -31.64 2.71 0.05
CA SER A 326 -31.73 1.34 -0.43
C SER A 326 -32.32 0.58 0.75
N LYS A 327 -33.61 0.23 0.63
CA LYS A 327 -34.27 -0.74 1.50
C LYS A 327 -33.35 -1.96 1.59
N LEU A 328 -32.62 -2.09 2.68
CA LEU A 328 -31.76 -3.23 2.94
C LEU A 328 -32.54 -4.15 3.87
N SER A 329 -33.32 -5.03 3.25
CA SER A 329 -33.99 -6.14 3.93
C SER A 329 -32.93 -7.07 4.52
N LEU A 330 -33.07 -7.36 5.81
CA LEU A 330 -32.35 -8.41 6.51
C LEU A 330 -33.27 -9.63 6.53
N SER A 331 -33.31 -10.31 5.40
CA SER A 331 -33.92 -11.62 5.24
C SER A 331 -33.24 -12.26 4.04
N ASP A 332 -32.38 -13.24 4.27
CA ASP A 332 -32.26 -14.28 3.26
C ASP A 332 -33.49 -15.17 3.50
N LEU A 333 -34.49 -15.06 2.64
CA LEU A 333 -35.50 -16.11 2.46
C LEU A 333 -35.74 -16.27 0.94
N PRO A 334 -35.93 -17.51 0.48
CA PRO A 334 -35.81 -17.90 -0.92
C PRO A 334 -36.97 -17.38 -1.77
N ASP A 335 -36.71 -17.16 -3.06
CA ASP A 335 -37.78 -17.04 -4.05
C ASP A 335 -38.43 -18.42 -4.25
N GLU A 336 -39.68 -18.51 -3.79
CA GLU A 336 -40.74 -19.47 -4.13
C GLU A 336 -40.67 -20.93 -3.60
N GLN A 337 -41.61 -21.19 -2.67
CA GLN A 337 -42.17 -22.47 -2.17
C GLN A 337 -41.26 -23.51 -1.46
N PRO A 338 -41.70 -24.06 -0.30
CA PRO A 338 -41.05 -25.19 0.34
C PRO A 338 -41.39 -26.50 -0.39
N PRO A 339 -40.45 -27.46 -0.55
CA PRO A 339 -40.85 -28.85 -0.64
C PRO A 339 -41.23 -29.32 0.77
N ASP A 340 -42.44 -29.86 0.88
CA ASP A 340 -42.95 -30.57 2.05
C ASP A 340 -41.92 -31.53 2.66
N GLY A 341 -41.71 -31.48 3.97
CA GLY A 341 -41.07 -32.58 4.69
C GLY A 341 -40.32 -32.25 5.98
N ALA A 342 -41.07 -32.35 7.10
CA ALA A 342 -40.61 -32.86 8.40
C ALA A 342 -39.65 -32.01 9.27
N ALA A 343 -40.28 -31.25 10.18
CA ALA A 343 -40.20 -31.38 11.65
C ALA A 343 -38.83 -31.50 12.35
N LEU A 344 -38.55 -30.54 13.25
CA LEU A 344 -38.01 -30.77 14.60
C LEU A 344 -38.44 -29.63 15.57
N LEU A 345 -39.64 -29.80 16.14
CA LEU A 345 -40.11 -29.58 17.53
C LEU A 345 -39.31 -28.62 18.45
N THR A 346 -39.85 -27.45 18.88
CA THR A 346 -40.81 -27.14 19.98
C THR A 346 -40.21 -26.96 21.39
N THR A 347 -40.38 -25.77 22.00
CA THR A 347 -41.44 -25.48 23.01
C THR A 347 -41.58 -23.95 23.26
N PRO A 348 -42.75 -23.49 23.78
CA PRO A 348 -43.23 -22.12 23.62
C PRO A 348 -43.27 -21.33 24.94
N GLU A 349 -42.80 -20.08 24.91
CA GLU A 349 -43.37 -18.97 25.70
C GLU A 349 -42.74 -17.65 25.19
N GLN A 350 -43.59 -16.71 24.80
CA GLN A 350 -43.30 -15.42 24.13
C GLN A 350 -43.09 -15.46 22.60
N VAL A 351 -44.00 -16.12 21.88
CA VAL A 351 -44.28 -15.68 20.49
C VAL A 351 -45.24 -14.49 20.58
N ILE A 352 -44.70 -13.29 20.43
CA ILE A 352 -45.52 -12.10 20.18
C ILE A 352 -45.93 -12.17 18.71
N ASP A 353 -47.21 -12.47 18.48
CA ASP A 353 -47.84 -12.47 17.17
C ASP A 353 -47.92 -11.02 16.63
N TRP A 354 -47.10 -10.70 15.63
CA TRP A 354 -47.25 -9.49 14.81
C TRP A 354 -47.64 -9.94 13.41
N ALA A 355 -48.92 -10.28 13.25
CA ALA A 355 -49.54 -10.50 11.96
C ALA A 355 -49.63 -9.18 11.18
N GLY A 356 -48.82 -9.02 10.13
CA GLY A 356 -48.85 -7.81 9.30
C GLY A 356 -47.93 -7.80 8.07
N GLY A 357 -48.02 -8.81 7.19
CA GLY A 357 -47.69 -8.71 5.76
C GLY A 357 -46.21 -8.69 5.34
N GLU A 358 -45.81 -9.66 4.49
CA GLU A 358 -44.69 -9.70 3.51
C GLU A 358 -43.32 -9.02 3.78
N GLN A 359 -43.04 -8.53 4.98
CA GLN A 359 -41.78 -7.90 5.35
C GLN A 359 -41.28 -8.57 6.64
N GLY A 360 -40.06 -9.10 6.60
CA GLY A 360 -39.32 -9.49 7.81
C GLY A 360 -39.26 -8.32 8.80
N PRO A 361 -39.02 -8.59 10.10
CA PRO A 361 -39.34 -7.61 11.11
C PRO A 361 -38.42 -6.38 11.00
N ALA A 362 -39.05 -5.20 10.92
CA ALA A 362 -38.43 -3.90 10.60
C ALA A 362 -37.32 -3.44 11.56
N TRP A 363 -37.13 -4.11 12.71
CA TRP A 363 -36.07 -3.78 13.68
C TRP A 363 -34.67 -4.17 13.23
N LEU A 364 -34.54 -5.04 12.21
CA LEU A 364 -33.25 -5.38 11.62
C LEU A 364 -32.72 -4.30 10.67
N SER A 365 -33.61 -3.51 10.06
CA SER A 365 -33.28 -2.46 9.09
C SER A 365 -33.12 -1.08 9.73
N ASP A 366 -33.53 -0.89 10.98
CA ASP A 366 -33.33 0.33 11.75
C ASP A 366 -32.59 0.02 13.07
N PRO A 367 -31.30 0.36 13.19
CA PRO A 367 -30.52 0.16 14.40
C PRO A 367 -31.21 0.74 15.64
N ALA A 368 -31.94 1.85 15.55
CA ALA A 368 -32.54 2.49 16.73
C ALA A 368 -33.60 1.60 17.44
N LEU A 369 -34.15 0.58 16.77
CA LEU A 369 -35.17 -0.29 17.36
C LEU A 369 -34.62 -1.27 18.43
N LEU A 370 -33.34 -1.65 18.38
CA LEU A 370 -32.70 -2.43 19.46
C LEU A 370 -32.60 -1.63 20.77
N ASP A 371 -32.69 -0.31 20.70
CA ASP A 371 -32.72 0.58 21.86
C ASP A 371 -34.10 0.68 22.51
N HIS A 372 -35.13 0.15 21.84
CA HIS A 372 -36.52 0.11 22.33
C HIS A 372 -36.95 -1.26 22.87
N LEU A 373 -36.07 -2.27 22.85
CA LEU A 373 -36.35 -3.58 23.43
C LEU A 373 -36.28 -3.53 24.97
N PRO A 374 -37.24 -4.15 25.68
CA PRO A 374 -37.14 -4.37 27.13
C PRO A 374 -35.84 -5.11 27.51
N GLU A 375 -35.23 -4.78 28.65
CA GLU A 375 -33.93 -5.34 29.07
C GLU A 375 -33.92 -6.87 29.25
N ASP A 376 -35.10 -7.46 29.47
CA ASP A 376 -35.33 -8.89 29.63
C ASP A 376 -35.49 -9.64 28.29
N VAL A 377 -35.71 -8.92 27.19
CA VAL A 377 -35.88 -9.52 25.85
C VAL A 377 -34.58 -9.47 25.08
N ARG A 378 -34.03 -10.66 24.79
CA ARG A 378 -32.79 -10.83 24.01
C ARG A 378 -33.05 -11.67 22.77
N PRO A 379 -33.16 -11.08 21.57
CA PRO A 379 -33.40 -11.86 20.36
C PRO A 379 -32.16 -12.65 19.96
N ASP A 380 -32.36 -13.88 19.51
CA ASP A 380 -31.35 -14.64 18.79
C ASP A 380 -31.26 -14.12 17.36
N LEU A 381 -30.03 -13.93 16.86
CA LEU A 381 -29.80 -13.42 15.50
C LEU A 381 -29.12 -14.48 14.64
N LEU A 382 -29.74 -14.80 13.50
CA LEU A 382 -29.13 -15.57 12.42
C LEU A 382 -28.57 -14.62 11.36
N LEU A 383 -27.26 -14.67 11.11
CA LEU A 383 -26.63 -13.95 10.01
C LEU A 383 -26.41 -14.89 8.82
N GLU A 384 -27.19 -14.69 7.76
CA GLU A 384 -27.07 -15.41 6.48
C GLU A 384 -26.20 -14.66 5.45
N ARG A 385 -25.94 -15.29 4.29
CA ARG A 385 -25.03 -14.79 3.24
C ARG A 385 -25.81 -13.87 2.29
N PRO A 386 -25.39 -12.62 2.06
CA PRO A 386 -26.14 -11.71 1.19
C PRO A 386 -26.36 -12.29 -0.22
N ALA A 387 -27.61 -12.29 -0.68
CA ALA A 387 -28.06 -12.83 -1.97
C ALA A 387 -27.14 -12.52 -3.17
N GLU A 388 -26.75 -13.58 -3.88
CA GLU A 388 -25.82 -13.59 -5.01
C GLU A 388 -26.51 -13.29 -6.35
N ALA A 389 -26.87 -12.02 -6.61
CA ALA A 389 -27.21 -11.60 -7.98
C ALA A 389 -26.01 -10.95 -8.70
N LEU A 390 -25.55 -11.65 -9.75
CA LEU A 390 -24.48 -11.35 -10.73
C LEU A 390 -24.85 -10.19 -11.68
N LEU A 391 -23.87 -9.37 -12.08
CA LEU A 391 -23.86 -8.65 -13.38
C LEU A 391 -22.39 -8.48 -13.87
N PRO A 392 -22.11 -8.49 -15.20
CA PRO A 392 -20.75 -8.56 -15.76
C PRO A 392 -20.06 -7.19 -16.00
N ASP A 393 -18.76 -7.28 -16.32
CA ASP A 393 -17.78 -6.27 -16.81
C ASP A 393 -17.08 -5.31 -15.82
N ASP A 394 -16.44 -5.87 -14.76
CA ASP A 394 -15.56 -5.25 -13.73
C ASP A 394 -16.14 -4.12 -12.82
N PRO A 395 -17.44 -4.14 -12.47
CA PRO A 395 -17.96 -3.72 -11.17
C PRO A 395 -17.94 -4.82 -10.10
N ALA A 396 -17.67 -6.08 -10.47
CA ALA A 396 -17.89 -7.23 -9.61
C ALA A 396 -16.97 -7.23 -8.37
N LEU A 397 -15.68 -6.90 -8.55
CA LEU A 397 -14.73 -6.86 -7.43
C LEU A 397 -14.98 -5.68 -6.50
N GLU A 398 -15.23 -4.48 -7.05
CA GLU A 398 -15.58 -3.28 -6.27
C GLU A 398 -16.88 -3.49 -5.49
N LYS A 399 -17.92 -4.04 -6.13
CA LYS A 399 -19.21 -4.35 -5.50
C LYS A 399 -19.09 -5.43 -4.45
N ALA A 400 -18.32 -6.50 -4.69
CA ALA A 400 -18.06 -7.53 -3.69
C ALA A 400 -17.30 -6.96 -2.48
N THR A 401 -16.29 -6.13 -2.74
CA THR A 401 -15.55 -5.41 -1.68
C THR A 401 -16.46 -4.46 -0.90
N ALA A 402 -17.35 -3.71 -1.57
CA ALA A 402 -18.34 -2.84 -0.94
C ALA A 402 -19.32 -3.63 -0.06
N ARG A 403 -19.84 -4.76 -0.55
CA ARG A 403 -20.74 -5.64 0.20
C ARG A 403 -20.06 -6.19 1.45
N ALA A 404 -18.82 -6.65 1.32
CA ALA A 404 -18.04 -7.11 2.46
C ALA A 404 -17.79 -6.00 3.48
N ALA A 405 -17.48 -4.77 3.01
CA ALA A 405 -17.34 -3.62 3.89
C ALA A 405 -18.64 -3.35 4.66
N TRP A 406 -19.80 -3.27 4.00
CA TRP A 406 -21.09 -3.10 4.68
C TRP A 406 -21.40 -4.23 5.66
N ALA A 407 -21.09 -5.49 5.31
CA ALA A 407 -21.28 -6.62 6.22
C ALA A 407 -20.40 -6.51 7.47
N ILE A 408 -19.14 -6.10 7.32
CA ILE A 408 -18.24 -5.83 8.44
C ILE A 408 -18.79 -4.71 9.33
N LEU A 409 -19.28 -3.60 8.75
CA LEU A 409 -19.88 -2.51 9.51
C LEU A 409 -21.10 -2.96 10.32
N ARG A 410 -21.94 -3.84 9.75
CA ARG A 410 -23.08 -4.42 10.46
C ARG A 410 -22.66 -5.33 11.61
N MET A 411 -21.67 -6.19 11.37
CA MET A 411 -21.12 -7.07 12.40
C MET A 411 -20.53 -6.27 13.57
N ALA A 412 -19.89 -5.14 13.27
CA ALA A 412 -19.39 -4.24 14.29
C ALA A 412 -20.50 -3.56 15.09
N ALA A 413 -21.55 -3.05 14.42
CA ALA A 413 -22.73 -2.51 15.11
C ALA A 413 -23.43 -3.56 15.99
N LEU A 414 -23.41 -4.83 15.57
CA LEU A 414 -23.93 -5.95 16.36
C LEU A 414 -23.08 -6.23 17.59
N ALA A 415 -21.75 -6.23 17.44
CA ALA A 415 -20.82 -6.48 18.53
C ALA A 415 -21.01 -5.47 19.68
N GLU A 416 -21.22 -4.20 19.36
CA GLU A 416 -21.50 -3.14 20.35
C GLU A 416 -22.75 -3.42 21.20
N ARG A 417 -23.74 -4.10 20.62
CA ARG A 417 -25.08 -4.25 21.19
C ARG A 417 -25.36 -5.66 21.70
N ARG A 418 -24.33 -6.52 21.75
CA ARG A 418 -24.45 -7.93 22.14
C ARG A 418 -24.96 -8.13 23.56
N GLY A 419 -24.77 -7.14 24.44
CA GLY A 419 -25.38 -7.12 25.78
C GLY A 419 -26.91 -7.12 25.76
N ARG A 420 -27.55 -6.87 24.61
CA ARG A 420 -29.01 -6.91 24.37
C ARG A 420 -29.43 -8.03 23.42
N LEU A 421 -28.51 -8.89 23.01
CA LEU A 421 -28.76 -10.02 22.11
C LEU A 421 -28.59 -11.34 22.86
N GLY A 422 -29.30 -12.36 22.41
CA GLY A 422 -29.17 -13.73 22.91
C GLY A 422 -27.96 -14.40 22.28
N VAL A 423 -28.21 -15.46 21.52
CA VAL A 423 -27.21 -16.16 20.71
C VAL A 423 -27.12 -15.53 19.32
N VAL A 424 -25.91 -15.16 18.91
CA VAL A 424 -25.62 -14.82 17.50
C VAL A 424 -25.15 -16.09 16.81
N THR A 425 -26.01 -16.66 15.98
CA THR A 425 -25.66 -17.83 15.17
C THR A 425 -25.27 -17.35 13.78
N LEU A 426 -24.08 -17.71 13.31
CA LEU A 426 -23.72 -17.50 11.91
C LEU A 426 -24.18 -18.71 11.12
N ALA A 427 -24.98 -18.50 10.07
CA ALA A 427 -25.33 -19.58 9.17
C ALA A 427 -24.04 -20.18 8.58
N THR A 428 -24.01 -21.51 8.48
CA THR A 428 -22.93 -22.26 7.84
C THR A 428 -22.71 -21.65 6.46
N PRO A 429 -21.50 -21.21 6.10
CA PRO A 429 -21.28 -20.61 4.79
C PRO A 429 -21.69 -21.63 3.73
N ALA A 430 -22.61 -21.25 2.84
CA ALA A 430 -22.78 -21.96 1.57
C ALA A 430 -21.39 -22.10 0.92
N PRO A 431 -21.10 -23.23 0.23
CA PRO A 431 -19.82 -23.41 -0.45
C PRO A 431 -19.53 -22.16 -1.30
N PRO A 432 -18.28 -21.66 -1.31
CA PRO A 432 -17.95 -20.37 -1.90
C PRO A 432 -18.52 -20.29 -3.32
N GLY A 433 -19.46 -19.38 -3.52
CA GLY A 433 -19.98 -19.06 -4.84
C GLY A 433 -18.85 -18.67 -5.79
N LEU A 434 -19.14 -18.71 -7.09
CA LEU A 434 -18.25 -18.44 -8.24
C LEU A 434 -17.79 -16.96 -8.31
N LEU A 435 -17.32 -16.37 -7.21
CA LEU A 435 -16.95 -14.95 -7.14
C LEU A 435 -15.43 -14.74 -7.10
N PRO A 436 -14.93 -13.62 -7.65
CA PRO A 436 -13.53 -13.22 -7.50
C PRO A 436 -13.13 -13.11 -6.03
N ILE A 437 -11.92 -13.55 -5.71
CA ILE A 437 -11.35 -13.35 -4.38
C ILE A 437 -11.06 -11.85 -4.20
N HIS A 438 -11.61 -11.25 -3.14
CA HIS A 438 -11.54 -9.81 -2.91
C HIS A 438 -10.79 -9.45 -1.61
N PRO A 439 -10.25 -8.21 -1.51
CA PRO A 439 -9.32 -7.84 -0.44
C PRO A 439 -9.91 -7.91 0.98
N LEU A 440 -11.21 -7.66 1.15
CA LEU A 440 -11.89 -7.74 2.46
C LEU A 440 -12.35 -9.15 2.87
N MET A 441 -12.07 -10.21 2.11
CA MET A 441 -12.54 -11.56 2.47
C MET A 441 -11.95 -12.05 3.80
N SER A 442 -10.64 -11.82 4.04
CA SER A 442 -10.02 -12.20 5.33
C SER A 442 -10.65 -11.44 6.49
N ALA A 443 -10.78 -10.11 6.36
CA ALA A 443 -11.43 -9.25 7.35
C ALA A 443 -12.86 -9.70 7.69
N LEU A 444 -13.63 -10.06 6.67
CA LEU A 444 -14.99 -10.57 6.84
C LEU A 444 -14.99 -11.91 7.60
N ARG A 445 -14.08 -12.83 7.26
CA ARG A 445 -13.95 -14.12 7.97
C ARG A 445 -13.55 -13.90 9.43
N GLU A 446 -12.56 -13.05 9.70
CA GLU A 446 -12.09 -12.78 11.06
C GLU A 446 -13.18 -12.13 11.93
N CYS A 447 -13.96 -11.21 11.38
CA CYS A 447 -15.11 -10.63 12.10
C CYS A 447 -16.18 -11.69 12.41
N ARG A 448 -16.46 -12.59 11.46
CA ARG A 448 -17.39 -13.70 11.65
C ARG A 448 -16.89 -14.63 12.76
N GLU A 449 -15.66 -15.07 12.67
CA GLU A 449 -15.04 -15.93 13.68
C GLU A 449 -15.08 -15.28 15.07
N ALA A 450 -14.76 -13.99 15.17
CA ALA A 450 -14.81 -13.23 16.42
C ALA A 450 -16.22 -13.15 17.03
N LEU A 451 -17.28 -13.13 16.22
CA LEU A 451 -18.67 -13.13 16.68
C LEU A 451 -19.20 -14.52 17.06
N SER A 452 -18.64 -15.59 16.48
CA SER A 452 -18.99 -16.99 16.81
C SER A 452 -18.68 -17.40 18.25
N PHE A 453 -17.82 -16.65 18.94
CA PHE A 453 -17.44 -16.87 20.35
C PHE A 453 -17.91 -15.73 21.24
N PRO A 454 -17.98 -15.87 22.57
CA PRO A 454 -18.25 -14.76 23.48
C PRO A 454 -17.35 -13.55 23.19
N LEU A 455 -17.93 -12.33 23.21
CA LEU A 455 -17.19 -11.12 22.82
C LEU A 455 -16.17 -10.78 23.89
N THR A 456 -14.92 -11.16 23.64
CA THR A 456 -13.78 -10.73 24.44
C THR A 456 -13.32 -9.34 23.99
N GLU A 457 -12.57 -8.63 24.83
CA GLU A 457 -11.92 -7.37 24.48
C GLU A 457 -11.07 -7.48 23.20
N ARG A 458 -10.38 -8.63 23.04
CA ARG A 458 -9.63 -8.95 21.83
C ARG A 458 -10.52 -9.07 20.59
N ALA A 459 -11.68 -9.74 20.70
CA ALA A 459 -12.63 -9.86 19.60
C ALA A 459 -13.22 -8.50 19.21
N ALA A 460 -13.57 -7.66 20.20
CA ALA A 460 -14.04 -6.30 19.96
C ALA A 460 -12.98 -5.44 19.24
N THR A 461 -11.71 -5.59 19.63
CA THR A 461 -10.57 -4.90 18.99
C THR A 461 -10.41 -5.30 17.53
N VAL A 462 -10.48 -6.60 17.22
CA VAL A 462 -10.38 -7.13 15.84
C VAL A 462 -11.53 -6.62 14.97
N ILE A 463 -12.77 -6.74 15.45
CA ILE A 463 -13.95 -6.26 14.73
C ILE A 463 -13.84 -4.75 14.50
N GLY A 464 -13.41 -4.00 15.50
CA GLY A 464 -13.20 -2.56 15.39
C GLY A 464 -12.21 -2.18 14.29
N ALA A 465 -11.04 -2.82 14.25
CA ALA A 465 -10.01 -2.55 13.24
C ALA A 465 -10.49 -2.86 11.80
N HIS A 466 -11.20 -3.97 11.61
CA HIS A 466 -11.74 -4.32 10.28
C HIS A 466 -12.84 -3.38 9.84
N ALA A 467 -13.63 -2.91 10.78
CA ALA A 467 -14.75 -2.07 10.45
C ALA A 467 -14.32 -0.60 10.23
N GLU A 468 -13.19 -0.15 10.79
CA GLU A 468 -12.46 1.05 10.32
C GLU A 468 -12.09 0.94 8.85
N THR A 469 -11.47 -0.17 8.50
CA THR A 469 -11.06 -0.49 7.13
C THR A 469 -12.26 -0.49 6.19
N ALA A 470 -13.39 -1.07 6.60
CA ALA A 470 -14.62 -1.07 5.85
C ALA A 470 -15.17 0.35 5.59
N ARG A 471 -15.17 1.25 6.60
CA ARG A 471 -15.61 2.65 6.41
C ARG A 471 -14.78 3.36 5.35
N ARG A 472 -13.45 3.24 5.40
CA ARG A 472 -12.54 3.83 4.40
C ARG A 472 -12.87 3.36 2.99
N VAL A 473 -13.13 2.07 2.83
CA VAL A 473 -13.51 1.47 1.55
C VAL A 473 -14.82 2.04 1.02
N ILE A 474 -15.87 2.14 1.86
CA ILE A 474 -17.17 2.69 1.44
C ILE A 474 -17.03 4.14 1.00
N GLU A 475 -16.26 4.96 1.72
CA GLU A 475 -16.06 6.36 1.38
C GLU A 475 -15.28 6.53 0.06
N VAL A 476 -14.23 5.74 -0.15
CA VAL A 476 -13.49 5.73 -1.42
C VAL A 476 -14.38 5.30 -2.58
N LEU A 477 -15.26 4.32 -2.37
CA LEU A 477 -16.21 3.87 -3.40
C LEU A 477 -17.31 4.90 -3.65
N GLY A 478 -17.74 5.65 -2.64
CA GLY A 478 -18.79 6.67 -2.70
C GLY A 478 -18.31 8.11 -2.97
N ALA A 479 -17.01 8.30 -3.27
CA ALA A 479 -16.27 9.57 -3.21
C ALA A 479 -16.70 10.70 -4.18
N SER A 480 -17.90 10.66 -4.75
CA SER A 480 -18.44 11.77 -5.53
C SER A 480 -18.64 13.06 -4.71
N HIS A 481 -18.63 12.98 -3.36
CA HIS A 481 -18.95 14.11 -2.44
C HIS A 481 -18.01 14.26 -1.22
N GLY A 482 -16.83 13.63 -1.20
CA GLY A 482 -15.87 13.76 -0.08
C GLY A 482 -15.11 15.11 -0.07
N PRO A 483 -14.39 15.46 1.02
CA PRO A 483 -13.64 16.73 1.15
C PRO A 483 -12.48 16.83 0.15
N TYR A 484 -12.04 15.68 -0.35
CA TYR A 484 -11.15 15.51 -1.50
C TYR A 484 -11.91 14.74 -2.59
N PRO A 485 -12.72 15.42 -3.43
CA PRO A 485 -13.33 14.76 -4.56
C PRO A 485 -12.23 14.39 -5.54
N LEU A 486 -11.77 13.15 -5.47
CA LEU A 486 -10.81 12.62 -6.41
C LEU A 486 -11.62 12.16 -7.64
N SER A 487 -11.55 12.90 -8.74
CA SER A 487 -11.96 12.38 -10.04
C SER A 487 -10.96 11.29 -10.43
N LEU A 488 -11.24 10.06 -10.02
CA LEU A 488 -10.39 8.91 -10.28
C LEU A 488 -10.89 8.20 -11.54
N GLY A 489 -10.02 8.11 -12.56
CA GLY A 489 -10.23 7.13 -13.63
C GLY A 489 -10.29 5.71 -13.06
N GLY A 490 -10.94 4.78 -13.76
CA GLY A 490 -11.26 3.43 -13.25
C GLY A 490 -10.06 2.68 -12.62
N HIS A 491 -8.87 2.76 -13.22
CA HIS A 491 -7.66 2.16 -12.65
C HIS A 491 -7.30 2.78 -11.28
N ILE A 492 -7.34 4.11 -11.14
CA ILE A 492 -6.95 4.79 -9.91
C ILE A 492 -7.96 4.48 -8.79
N ARG A 493 -9.25 4.36 -9.13
CA ARG A 493 -10.29 3.96 -8.17
C ARG A 493 -10.03 2.56 -7.60
N ARG A 494 -9.71 1.58 -8.44
CA ARG A 494 -9.35 0.22 -8.00
C ARG A 494 -8.15 0.21 -7.06
N THR A 495 -7.09 0.94 -7.41
CA THR A 495 -5.91 1.10 -6.54
C THR A 495 -6.30 1.78 -5.23
N ALA A 496 -7.17 2.80 -5.25
CA ALA A 496 -7.66 3.46 -4.05
C ALA A 496 -8.40 2.52 -3.11
N VAL A 497 -9.23 1.60 -3.63
CA VAL A 497 -9.92 0.60 -2.82
C VAL A 497 -8.92 -0.34 -2.15
N LEU A 498 -7.96 -0.88 -2.89
CA LEU A 498 -6.91 -1.78 -2.36
C LEU A 498 -6.06 -1.09 -1.28
N ARG A 499 -5.72 0.16 -1.52
CA ARG A 499 -4.95 1.01 -0.59
C ARG A 499 -5.78 1.38 0.64
N ALA A 500 -7.08 1.65 0.50
CA ALA A 500 -7.98 1.88 1.62
C ALA A 500 -8.11 0.64 2.52
N VAL A 501 -8.13 -0.56 1.93
CA VAL A 501 -8.09 -1.83 2.67
C VAL A 501 -6.79 -1.97 3.46
N SER A 502 -5.66 -1.60 2.85
CA SER A 502 -4.34 -1.73 3.48
C SER A 502 -3.98 -0.55 4.40
N GLY A 503 -4.78 0.51 4.45
CA GLY A 503 -4.45 1.78 5.13
C GLY A 503 -3.31 2.57 4.47
N ASP A 504 -2.94 2.21 3.23
CA ASP A 504 -1.80 2.81 2.52
C ASP A 504 -2.20 4.08 1.74
N PRO A 505 -1.25 4.99 1.42
CA PRO A 505 -1.52 6.14 0.57
C PRO A 505 -1.75 5.71 -0.89
N LEU A 506 -2.69 6.36 -1.58
CA LEU A 506 -2.96 6.09 -2.99
C LEU A 506 -1.73 6.31 -3.89
N PHE A 507 -0.92 7.33 -3.61
CA PHE A 507 0.37 7.55 -4.24
C PHE A 507 1.47 7.46 -3.17
N ALA A 508 2.00 6.26 -2.95
CA ALA A 508 3.20 6.14 -2.14
C ALA A 508 4.32 6.98 -2.78
N HIS A 509 5.01 7.81 -1.99
CA HIS A 509 6.40 8.13 -2.32
C HIS A 509 7.10 6.79 -2.55
N ASP A 510 8.05 6.73 -3.49
CA ASP A 510 8.69 5.49 -3.95
C ASP A 510 8.82 4.42 -2.85
N ARG A 511 8.81 3.15 -3.28
CA ARG A 511 9.02 1.92 -2.49
C ARG A 511 10.33 1.89 -1.66
N GLU A 512 10.94 3.05 -1.42
CA GLU A 512 12.05 3.36 -0.54
C GLU A 512 11.70 3.02 0.91
N GLY A 513 12.48 2.10 1.45
CA GLY A 513 12.23 1.38 2.69
C GLY A 513 12.24 -0.13 2.48
N HIS A 514 12.02 -0.63 1.26
CA HIS A 514 12.29 -2.02 0.92
C HIS A 514 13.79 -2.24 0.72
N ASP A 515 14.37 -3.16 1.49
CA ASP A 515 15.76 -3.53 1.29
C ASP A 515 15.94 -4.29 -0.03
N ARG A 516 16.41 -3.59 -1.06
CA ARG A 516 16.72 -4.20 -2.36
C ARG A 516 17.85 -5.21 -2.28
N ASN A 517 18.65 -5.22 -1.21
CA ASN A 517 19.70 -6.22 -1.01
C ASN A 517 19.12 -7.58 -0.59
N ALA A 518 17.93 -7.61 0.03
CA ALA A 518 17.28 -8.83 0.46
C ALA A 518 17.03 -9.83 -0.67
N ALA A 519 16.89 -9.35 -1.92
CA ALA A 519 16.66 -10.16 -3.12
C ALA A 519 17.94 -10.51 -3.91
N LYS A 520 19.14 -10.14 -3.40
CA LYS A 520 20.42 -10.34 -4.08
C LYS A 520 21.17 -11.64 -3.73
N PRO A 521 21.02 -12.25 -2.55
CA PRO A 521 21.60 -13.57 -2.27
C PRO A 521 21.15 -14.61 -3.30
N HIS A 522 22.10 -15.35 -3.86
CA HIS A 522 21.83 -16.37 -4.87
C HIS A 522 22.99 -17.37 -4.97
N LEU A 523 22.74 -18.52 -5.59
CA LEU A 523 23.77 -19.47 -5.99
C LEU A 523 24.17 -19.24 -7.44
N ARG A 524 25.47 -19.07 -7.69
CA ARG A 524 26.02 -19.16 -9.04
C ARG A 524 26.23 -20.63 -9.39
N LEU A 525 25.58 -21.10 -10.44
CA LEU A 525 25.68 -22.49 -10.88
C LEU A 525 27.10 -22.81 -11.33
N TRP A 526 27.45 -24.09 -11.18
CA TRP A 526 28.66 -24.67 -11.75
C TRP A 526 28.25 -25.89 -12.60
N PRO A 527 29.06 -26.33 -13.57
CA PRO A 527 28.63 -27.38 -14.48
C PRO A 527 28.61 -28.77 -13.80
N ARG A 528 27.72 -29.65 -14.28
CA ARG A 528 27.68 -31.08 -13.99
C ARG A 528 27.48 -31.87 -15.29
N LYS A 529 28.55 -32.48 -15.80
CA LYS A 529 28.50 -33.33 -17.00
C LYS A 529 27.68 -34.61 -16.83
N ALA A 530 27.66 -35.16 -15.62
CA ALA A 530 26.97 -36.41 -15.32
C ALA A 530 25.46 -36.22 -15.35
N ARG A 531 24.78 -36.99 -16.20
CA ARG A 531 23.32 -37.05 -16.29
C ARG A 531 22.68 -37.38 -14.94
N VAL A 532 21.54 -36.77 -14.69
CA VAL A 532 20.73 -37.03 -13.50
C VAL A 532 19.56 -37.94 -13.88
N GLN A 533 19.40 -39.04 -13.15
CA GLN A 533 18.26 -39.95 -13.32
C GLN A 533 17.03 -39.39 -12.60
N VAL A 534 15.88 -39.39 -13.24
CA VAL A 534 14.61 -38.97 -12.63
C VAL A 534 13.65 -40.14 -12.62
N GLU A 535 12.92 -40.33 -11.52
CA GLU A 535 11.99 -41.47 -11.37
C GLU A 535 10.75 -41.31 -12.27
N ARG A 536 10.27 -40.07 -12.40
CA ARG A 536 9.18 -39.68 -13.28
C ARG A 536 9.66 -38.63 -14.28
N PRO A 537 9.05 -38.54 -15.48
CA PRO A 537 9.35 -37.46 -16.41
C PRO A 537 9.18 -36.09 -15.75
N LEU A 538 10.04 -35.14 -16.12
CA LEU A 538 9.91 -33.75 -15.67
C LEU A 538 8.67 -33.13 -16.34
N GLY A 539 7.84 -32.42 -15.57
CA GLY A 539 6.69 -31.70 -16.10
C GLY A 539 7.04 -30.27 -16.48
N VAL A 540 6.96 -29.89 -17.75
CA VAL A 540 7.19 -28.50 -18.19
C VAL A 540 5.85 -27.82 -18.45
N PHE A 541 5.48 -26.85 -17.62
CA PHE A 541 4.23 -26.09 -17.72
C PHE A 541 4.54 -24.71 -18.29
N LEU A 542 4.18 -24.53 -19.56
CA LEU A 542 4.55 -23.37 -20.36
C LEU A 542 3.28 -22.59 -20.77
N HIS A 543 3.18 -21.33 -20.35
CA HIS A 543 2.12 -20.44 -20.84
C HIS A 543 2.63 -19.58 -22.00
N LEU A 544 2.11 -19.78 -23.21
CA LEU A 544 2.49 -19.03 -24.42
C LEU A 544 1.31 -18.24 -24.97
N TYR A 545 1.16 -17.02 -24.44
CA TYR A 545 0.25 -16.02 -25.01
C TYR A 545 0.73 -15.51 -26.38
N TYR A 546 2.05 -15.46 -26.60
CA TYR A 546 2.69 -15.08 -27.87
C TYR A 546 3.34 -16.31 -28.51
N ALA A 547 2.69 -16.89 -29.52
CA ALA A 547 3.12 -18.14 -30.15
C ALA A 547 4.47 -18.03 -30.89
N ASP A 548 4.86 -16.83 -31.35
CA ASP A 548 6.13 -16.61 -32.04
C ASP A 548 7.38 -16.77 -31.14
N LEU A 549 7.20 -16.84 -29.82
CA LEU A 549 8.29 -17.18 -28.89
C LEU A 549 8.57 -18.70 -28.83
N ALA A 550 7.69 -19.54 -29.38
CA ALA A 550 7.77 -20.99 -29.26
C ALA A 550 9.12 -21.60 -29.70
N PRO A 551 9.75 -21.18 -30.82
CA PRO A 551 11.05 -21.72 -31.21
C PRO A 551 12.14 -21.53 -30.15
N ALA A 552 12.20 -20.35 -29.51
CA ALA A 552 13.19 -20.06 -28.47
C ALA A 552 13.01 -20.98 -27.24
N PHE A 553 11.76 -21.24 -26.84
CA PHE A 553 11.48 -22.19 -25.76
C PHE A 553 11.85 -23.63 -26.16
N ARG A 554 11.50 -24.07 -27.38
CA ARG A 554 11.85 -25.42 -27.87
C ARG A 554 13.36 -25.65 -27.80
N ASP A 555 14.14 -24.69 -28.30
CA ASP A 555 15.59 -24.81 -28.34
C ASP A 555 16.20 -24.85 -26.93
N ARG A 556 15.65 -24.06 -25.99
CA ARG A 556 16.08 -24.11 -24.57
C ARG A 556 15.68 -25.41 -23.87
N LEU A 557 14.48 -25.92 -24.12
CA LEU A 557 14.00 -27.19 -23.54
C LEU A 557 14.75 -28.40 -24.07
N ALA A 558 15.24 -28.36 -25.31
CA ALA A 558 16.04 -29.43 -25.91
C ALA A 558 17.38 -29.67 -25.18
N MET A 559 17.84 -28.72 -24.34
CA MET A 559 19.04 -28.89 -23.52
C MET A 559 18.82 -29.77 -22.27
N ILE A 560 17.58 -30.09 -21.93
CA ILE A 560 17.27 -30.92 -20.76
C ILE A 560 17.61 -32.39 -21.07
N ASP A 561 18.61 -32.94 -20.37
CA ASP A 561 19.06 -34.32 -20.54
C ASP A 561 18.31 -35.32 -19.63
N ALA A 562 16.98 -35.22 -19.64
CA ALA A 562 16.08 -36.06 -18.85
C ALA A 562 14.73 -36.21 -19.59
N PRO A 563 13.95 -37.29 -19.35
CA PRO A 563 12.62 -37.40 -19.91
C PRO A 563 11.74 -36.22 -19.48
N VAL A 564 11.05 -35.60 -20.43
CA VAL A 564 10.22 -34.41 -20.22
C VAL A 564 8.85 -34.63 -20.86
N GLN A 565 7.79 -34.20 -20.17
CA GLN A 565 6.47 -34.00 -20.74
C GLN A 565 6.14 -32.50 -20.74
N VAL A 566 5.71 -31.97 -21.88
CA VAL A 566 5.43 -30.55 -22.05
C VAL A 566 3.92 -30.30 -22.08
N TYR A 567 3.47 -29.31 -21.32
CA TYR A 567 2.10 -28.82 -21.20
C TYR A 567 2.08 -27.35 -21.58
N ILE A 568 1.33 -26.99 -22.62
CA ILE A 568 1.31 -25.62 -23.14
C ILE A 568 -0.09 -25.03 -23.09
N SER A 569 -0.24 -23.86 -22.49
CA SER A 569 -1.49 -23.09 -22.57
C SER A 569 -1.39 -21.91 -23.52
N THR A 570 -2.48 -21.62 -24.22
CA THR A 570 -2.66 -20.44 -25.08
C THR A 570 -4.14 -20.00 -25.09
N ASP A 571 -4.49 -18.93 -25.79
CA ASP A 571 -5.82 -18.29 -25.75
C ASP A 571 -6.58 -18.31 -27.07
N ALA A 572 -6.00 -18.82 -28.16
CA ALA A 572 -6.64 -18.81 -29.49
C ALA A 572 -6.38 -20.09 -30.31
N PRO A 573 -7.34 -20.54 -31.14
CA PRO A 573 -7.17 -21.73 -31.99
C PRO A 573 -5.98 -21.65 -32.94
N GLN A 574 -5.74 -20.49 -33.55
CA GLN A 574 -4.66 -20.27 -34.51
C GLN A 574 -3.29 -20.42 -33.82
N LYS A 575 -3.13 -19.77 -32.65
CA LYS A 575 -1.93 -19.92 -31.83
C LYS A 575 -1.72 -21.37 -31.41
N ALA A 576 -2.78 -22.10 -31.05
CA ALA A 576 -2.67 -23.50 -30.70
C ALA A 576 -2.22 -24.38 -31.88
N ALA A 577 -2.61 -24.06 -33.11
CA ALA A 577 -2.12 -24.74 -34.31
C ALA A 577 -0.62 -24.50 -34.53
N GLU A 578 -0.17 -23.24 -34.48
CA GLU A 578 1.26 -22.87 -34.58
C GLU A 578 2.11 -23.56 -33.50
N LEU A 579 1.58 -23.66 -32.28
CA LEU A 579 2.26 -24.34 -31.18
C LEU A 579 2.38 -25.85 -31.41
N ARG A 580 1.38 -26.52 -32.03
CA ARG A 580 1.44 -27.95 -32.37
C ARG A 580 2.52 -28.26 -33.39
N GLU A 581 2.77 -27.35 -34.34
CA GLU A 581 3.87 -27.51 -35.31
C GLU A 581 5.23 -27.47 -34.61
N THR A 582 5.39 -26.62 -33.60
CA THR A 582 6.65 -26.47 -32.86
C THR A 582 6.84 -27.54 -31.78
N PHE A 583 5.75 -27.99 -31.15
CA PHE A 583 5.72 -28.94 -30.04
C PHE A 583 4.68 -30.05 -30.30
N PRO A 584 4.98 -31.01 -31.20
CA PRO A 584 4.01 -32.03 -31.62
C PRO A 584 3.58 -32.99 -30.50
N GLU A 585 4.47 -33.24 -29.53
CA GLU A 585 4.23 -34.15 -28.39
C GLU A 585 3.67 -33.44 -27.14
N ALA A 586 3.40 -32.13 -27.21
CA ALA A 586 2.91 -31.38 -26.07
C ALA A 586 1.38 -31.48 -25.90
N ASP A 587 0.92 -31.54 -24.66
CA ASP A 587 -0.50 -31.34 -24.33
C ASP A 587 -0.80 -29.83 -24.40
N ILE A 588 -1.48 -29.42 -25.48
CA ILE A 588 -1.78 -28.01 -25.76
C ILE A 588 -3.25 -27.73 -25.45
N ARG A 589 -3.49 -26.86 -24.46
CA ARG A 589 -4.83 -26.48 -24.01
C ARG A 589 -5.12 -25.01 -24.26
N MET A 590 -6.28 -24.72 -24.82
CA MET A 590 -6.79 -23.36 -24.92
C MET A 590 -7.52 -22.96 -23.64
N MET A 591 -7.27 -21.75 -23.16
CA MET A 591 -7.88 -21.22 -21.95
C MET A 591 -8.20 -19.74 -22.11
N GLU A 592 -9.19 -19.24 -21.38
CA GLU A 592 -9.46 -17.81 -21.33
C GLU A 592 -8.23 -17.04 -20.82
N ASN A 593 -8.03 -15.83 -21.34
CA ASN A 593 -6.97 -14.94 -20.86
C ASN A 593 -7.34 -14.34 -19.51
N ARG A 594 -7.27 -15.16 -18.45
CA ARG A 594 -7.68 -14.83 -17.10
C ARG A 594 -6.69 -15.42 -16.10
N GLY A 595 -6.24 -14.60 -15.15
CA GLY A 595 -5.23 -15.02 -14.17
C GLY A 595 -3.82 -15.15 -14.75
N ARG A 596 -3.56 -14.51 -15.89
CA ARG A 596 -2.27 -14.46 -16.60
C ARG A 596 -1.68 -15.84 -16.84
N ASP A 597 -0.41 -16.02 -16.53
CA ASP A 597 0.26 -17.32 -16.59
C ASP A 597 -0.06 -18.21 -15.38
N VAL A 598 -0.51 -17.62 -14.26
CA VAL A 598 -0.70 -18.34 -12.99
C VAL A 598 -1.86 -19.33 -13.09
N TYR A 599 -3.02 -18.87 -13.55
CA TYR A 599 -4.20 -19.74 -13.66
C TYR A 599 -3.97 -20.90 -14.64
N PRO A 600 -3.53 -20.67 -15.88
CA PRO A 600 -3.31 -21.73 -16.84
C PRO A 600 -2.30 -22.77 -16.36
N LYS A 601 -1.19 -22.35 -15.74
CA LYS A 601 -0.17 -23.29 -15.25
C LYS A 601 -0.64 -24.11 -14.06
N LEU A 602 -1.22 -23.49 -13.03
CA LEU A 602 -1.55 -24.19 -11.78
C LEU A 602 -2.89 -24.92 -11.83
N TYR A 603 -3.91 -24.31 -12.42
CA TYR A 603 -5.28 -24.82 -12.36
C TYR A 603 -5.76 -25.40 -13.69
N GLY A 604 -5.32 -24.83 -14.81
CA GLY A 604 -5.62 -25.34 -16.15
C GLY A 604 -5.01 -26.71 -16.46
N PHE A 605 -3.97 -27.11 -15.72
CA PHE A 605 -3.30 -28.41 -15.80
C PHE A 605 -3.25 -29.13 -14.44
N ALA A 606 -4.16 -28.82 -13.51
CA ALA A 606 -4.15 -29.41 -12.17
C ALA A 606 -4.21 -30.95 -12.18
N ASP A 607 -4.85 -31.54 -13.19
CA ASP A 607 -5.05 -32.97 -13.40
C ASP A 607 -3.78 -33.77 -13.75
N VAL A 608 -2.68 -33.09 -14.14
CA VAL A 608 -1.44 -33.74 -14.57
C VAL A 608 -0.27 -33.56 -13.60
N TYR A 609 -0.36 -32.68 -12.60
CA TYR A 609 0.75 -32.44 -11.66
C TYR A 609 1.21 -33.70 -10.93
N ASP A 610 0.29 -34.58 -10.53
CA ASP A 610 0.62 -35.81 -9.79
C ASP A 610 1.42 -36.82 -10.61
N ARG A 611 1.61 -36.59 -11.93
CA ARG A 611 2.49 -37.38 -12.80
C ARG A 611 3.96 -37.01 -12.68
N HIS A 612 4.28 -35.91 -12.00
CA HIS A 612 5.62 -35.33 -11.96
C HIS A 612 6.05 -35.03 -10.52
N ASP A 613 7.26 -35.43 -10.15
CA ASP A 613 7.84 -35.06 -8.85
C ASP A 613 8.47 -33.66 -8.91
N LEU A 614 9.02 -33.30 -10.07
CA LEU A 614 9.63 -32.01 -10.38
C LEU A 614 8.99 -31.39 -11.61
N VAL A 615 8.69 -30.10 -11.50
CA VAL A 615 8.07 -29.30 -12.54
C VAL A 615 8.89 -28.06 -12.85
N LEU A 616 8.81 -27.59 -14.10
CA LEU A 616 9.37 -26.34 -14.59
C LEU A 616 8.24 -25.45 -15.08
N HIS A 617 8.03 -24.31 -14.43
CA HIS A 617 7.05 -23.31 -14.83
C HIS A 617 7.71 -22.23 -15.66
N LEU A 618 7.16 -21.95 -16.84
CA LEU A 618 7.66 -20.96 -17.80
C LEU A 618 6.50 -20.16 -18.40
N HIS A 619 6.76 -18.94 -18.87
CA HIS A 619 5.80 -18.23 -19.71
C HIS A 619 6.48 -17.28 -20.71
N GLY A 620 5.81 -17.04 -21.83
CA GLY A 620 6.23 -16.11 -22.87
C GLY A 620 5.59 -14.74 -22.67
N LYS A 621 6.32 -13.80 -22.06
CA LYS A 621 5.89 -12.41 -21.92
C LYS A 621 6.72 -11.50 -22.80
N LYS A 622 6.06 -10.74 -23.69
CA LYS A 622 6.69 -9.67 -24.47
C LYS A 622 6.60 -8.34 -23.73
N SER A 623 7.73 -7.67 -23.57
CA SER A 623 7.82 -6.33 -22.99
C SER A 623 7.44 -5.24 -24.00
N ARG A 624 6.21 -5.24 -24.53
CA ARG A 624 5.79 -4.32 -25.63
C ARG A 624 5.90 -2.81 -25.32
N HIS A 625 6.18 -2.39 -24.08
CA HIS A 625 6.14 -0.99 -23.64
C HIS A 625 7.34 -0.52 -22.79
N SER A 626 8.44 -1.27 -22.69
CA SER A 626 9.59 -0.80 -21.91
C SER A 626 10.91 -1.36 -22.43
N ALA A 627 11.74 -0.48 -23.01
CA ALA A 627 13.15 -0.77 -23.34
C ALA A 627 13.99 -1.19 -22.11
N GLN A 628 13.48 -1.01 -20.88
CA GLN A 628 14.14 -1.39 -19.64
C GLN A 628 13.88 -2.86 -19.25
N LEU A 629 12.90 -3.51 -19.88
CA LEU A 629 12.58 -4.93 -19.70
C LEU A 629 13.10 -5.79 -20.87
N ASP A 630 13.88 -5.19 -21.77
CA ASP A 630 14.64 -5.92 -22.81
C ASP A 630 15.70 -6.81 -22.12
N GLY A 631 15.82 -8.06 -22.54
CA GLY A 631 16.75 -9.03 -21.96
C GLY A 631 16.24 -9.83 -20.75
N TRP A 632 15.03 -9.55 -20.25
CA TRP A 632 14.51 -10.22 -19.05
C TRP A 632 14.23 -11.71 -19.28
N LEU A 633 13.66 -12.08 -20.43
CA LEU A 633 13.39 -13.48 -20.77
C LEU A 633 14.70 -14.26 -20.92
N GLU A 634 15.70 -13.65 -21.56
CA GLU A 634 17.04 -14.18 -21.73
C GLU A 634 17.71 -14.41 -20.37
N ASP A 635 17.63 -13.45 -19.45
CA ASP A 635 18.15 -13.58 -18.09
C ASP A 635 17.54 -14.75 -17.30
N ILE A 636 16.26 -15.02 -17.51
CA ILE A 636 15.58 -16.15 -16.89
C ILE A 636 16.03 -17.46 -17.52
N PHE A 637 16.15 -17.52 -18.85
CA PHE A 637 16.74 -18.68 -19.52
C PHE A 637 18.16 -18.95 -19.03
N ASP A 638 18.98 -17.93 -18.89
CA ASP A 638 20.35 -18.05 -18.40
C ASP A 638 20.45 -18.39 -16.91
N SER A 639 19.32 -18.47 -16.20
CA SER A 639 19.24 -18.92 -14.81
C SER A 639 18.62 -20.31 -14.67
N LEU A 640 17.54 -20.60 -15.41
CA LEU A 640 16.77 -21.84 -15.28
C LEU A 640 17.10 -22.90 -16.34
N LEU A 641 17.52 -22.47 -17.54
CA LEU A 641 17.88 -23.30 -18.69
C LEU A 641 19.18 -22.80 -19.38
N PRO A 642 20.30 -22.59 -18.65
CA PRO A 642 21.49 -21.97 -19.24
C PRO A 642 22.26 -22.91 -20.17
N SER A 643 22.51 -24.15 -19.72
CA SER A 643 23.21 -25.18 -20.48
C SER A 643 22.84 -26.58 -19.95
N ARG A 644 23.06 -27.62 -20.76
CA ARG A 644 22.84 -29.03 -20.35
C ARG A 644 23.49 -29.36 -19.01
N ASP A 645 24.75 -28.98 -18.82
CA ASP A 645 25.53 -29.32 -17.62
C ASP A 645 25.04 -28.60 -16.37
N GLU A 646 24.56 -27.37 -16.51
CA GLU A 646 24.01 -26.59 -15.39
C GLU A 646 22.57 -26.96 -15.06
N ILE A 647 21.77 -27.36 -16.05
CA ILE A 647 20.46 -28.00 -15.83
C ILE A 647 20.66 -29.29 -15.03
N ASN A 648 21.62 -30.13 -15.42
CA ASN A 648 22.01 -31.31 -14.64
C ASN A 648 22.45 -30.96 -13.21
N ARG A 649 23.08 -29.80 -12.98
CA ARG A 649 23.34 -29.32 -11.62
C ARG A 649 22.04 -29.04 -10.87
N ILE A 650 21.11 -28.27 -11.44
CA ILE A 650 19.82 -27.96 -10.80
C ILE A 650 19.10 -29.26 -10.39
N LEU A 651 18.99 -30.21 -11.32
CA LEU A 651 18.37 -31.51 -11.03
C LEU A 651 19.09 -32.27 -9.91
N SER A 652 20.44 -32.25 -9.90
CA SER A 652 21.21 -32.90 -8.83
C SER A 652 21.00 -32.26 -7.45
N LEU A 653 20.70 -30.94 -7.40
CA LEU A 653 20.39 -30.25 -6.15
C LEU A 653 19.06 -30.78 -5.58
N PHE A 654 18.02 -30.91 -6.40
CA PHE A 654 16.76 -31.53 -5.98
C PHE A 654 16.94 -32.99 -5.53
N GLN A 655 17.91 -33.74 -6.03
CA GLN A 655 18.14 -35.10 -5.52
C GLN A 655 18.84 -35.16 -4.16
N THR A 656 19.77 -34.23 -3.92
CA THR A 656 20.72 -34.33 -2.79
C THR A 656 20.43 -33.34 -1.65
N VAL A 657 19.52 -32.40 -1.88
CA VAL A 657 19.03 -31.41 -0.91
C VAL A 657 17.52 -31.67 -0.73
N PRO A 658 17.12 -32.54 0.22
CA PRO A 658 15.72 -32.97 0.35
C PRO A 658 14.75 -31.82 0.59
N ASP A 659 15.17 -30.81 1.38
CA ASP A 659 14.39 -29.63 1.72
C ASP A 659 14.45 -28.52 0.66
N LEU A 660 15.11 -28.72 -0.49
CA LEU A 660 15.01 -27.78 -1.62
C LEU A 660 13.67 -27.97 -2.33
N GLY A 661 12.79 -26.95 -2.28
CA GLY A 661 11.47 -26.99 -2.89
C GLY A 661 11.35 -26.19 -4.18
N ILE A 662 12.01 -25.04 -4.28
CA ILE A 662 11.94 -24.15 -5.45
C ILE A 662 13.35 -23.68 -5.83
N VAL A 663 13.66 -23.67 -7.12
CA VAL A 663 14.79 -22.95 -7.70
C VAL A 663 14.25 -21.85 -8.61
N SER A 664 14.60 -20.60 -8.33
CA SER A 664 14.10 -19.43 -9.05
C SER A 664 15.24 -18.67 -9.75
N PRO A 665 14.97 -17.87 -10.79
CA PRO A 665 15.99 -16.95 -11.29
C PRO A 665 16.29 -15.87 -10.24
N LEU A 666 17.51 -15.34 -10.25
CA LEU A 666 17.84 -14.12 -9.51
C LEU A 666 16.95 -12.97 -9.99
N VAL A 667 16.44 -12.16 -9.06
CA VAL A 667 15.52 -11.06 -9.38
C VAL A 667 16.21 -10.07 -10.32
N HIS A 668 15.58 -9.80 -11.45
CA HIS A 668 16.10 -8.85 -12.44
C HIS A 668 16.20 -7.44 -11.84
N LYS A 669 17.25 -6.68 -12.19
CA LYS A 669 17.55 -5.36 -11.61
C LYS A 669 16.37 -4.37 -11.67
N THR A 670 15.57 -4.43 -12.73
CA THR A 670 14.40 -3.53 -12.91
C THR A 670 13.16 -3.98 -12.14
N LEU A 671 13.14 -5.23 -11.64
CA LEU A 671 12.05 -5.80 -10.88
C LEU A 671 12.34 -5.88 -9.38
N LEU A 672 13.53 -5.46 -8.92
CA LEU A 672 13.86 -5.39 -7.48
C LEU A 672 12.86 -4.54 -6.69
N SER A 673 12.27 -3.51 -7.30
CA SER A 673 11.23 -2.72 -6.64
C SER A 673 9.91 -3.46 -6.51
N ALA A 674 9.63 -4.48 -7.33
CA ALA A 674 8.38 -5.24 -7.31
C ALA A 674 8.41 -6.47 -6.38
N ALA A 675 9.56 -6.79 -5.79
CA ALA A 675 9.79 -7.96 -4.94
C ALA A 675 9.23 -7.82 -3.51
N HIS A 676 7.99 -7.34 -3.39
CA HIS A 676 7.30 -7.11 -2.11
C HIS A 676 5.80 -7.38 -2.26
N TRP A 677 5.02 -7.38 -1.17
CA TRP A 677 3.59 -7.68 -1.22
C TRP A 677 2.76 -6.75 -2.11
N GLY A 678 3.05 -5.45 -2.06
CA GLY A 678 2.28 -4.46 -2.83
C GLY A 678 0.82 -4.48 -2.39
N ASP A 679 -0.10 -4.38 -3.35
CA ASP A 679 -1.55 -4.39 -3.07
C ASP A 679 -2.14 -5.81 -2.86
N ASN A 680 -1.30 -6.84 -2.81
CA ASN A 680 -1.76 -8.24 -2.80
C ASN A 680 -1.85 -8.87 -1.42
N ARG A 681 -1.32 -8.22 -0.37
CA ARG A 681 -1.30 -8.82 0.98
C ARG A 681 -2.70 -9.23 1.46
N PRO A 682 -3.75 -8.39 1.35
CA PRO A 682 -5.08 -8.79 1.84
C PRO A 682 -5.68 -9.98 1.08
N ILE A 683 -5.43 -10.06 -0.24
CA ILE A 683 -5.85 -11.21 -1.07
C ILE A 683 -5.06 -12.47 -0.69
N ALA A 684 -3.77 -12.32 -0.40
CA ALA A 684 -2.91 -13.42 0.00
C ALA A 684 -3.26 -13.96 1.39
N GLU A 685 -3.71 -13.13 2.33
CA GLU A 685 -4.18 -13.55 3.66
C GLU A 685 -5.41 -14.45 3.55
N GLU A 686 -6.34 -14.11 2.65
CA GLU A 686 -7.49 -14.96 2.33
C GLU A 686 -7.06 -16.32 1.76
N LEU A 687 -6.16 -16.33 0.78
CA LEU A 687 -5.66 -17.56 0.16
C LEU A 687 -4.87 -18.42 1.15
N ALA A 688 -4.02 -17.81 1.98
CA ALA A 688 -3.23 -18.50 2.99
C ALA A 688 -4.11 -19.23 4.02
N ALA A 689 -5.19 -18.58 4.46
CA ALA A 689 -6.14 -19.21 5.36
C ALA A 689 -6.88 -20.39 4.71
N ARG A 690 -7.28 -20.29 3.43
CA ARG A 690 -7.86 -21.44 2.69
C ARG A 690 -6.90 -22.62 2.53
N MET A 691 -5.60 -22.35 2.54
CA MET A 691 -4.54 -23.37 2.52
C MET A 691 -4.19 -23.90 3.92
N GLY A 692 -4.80 -23.39 5.00
CA GLY A 692 -4.46 -23.80 6.36
C GLY A 692 -3.12 -23.22 6.87
N ILE A 693 -2.57 -22.18 6.22
CA ILE A 693 -1.31 -21.54 6.65
C ILE A 693 -1.61 -20.53 7.75
N MET A 694 -1.44 -20.95 9.01
CA MET A 694 -1.83 -20.17 10.20
C MET A 694 -0.70 -19.32 10.80
N THR A 695 0.53 -19.42 10.29
CA THR A 695 1.71 -18.72 10.84
C THR A 695 1.80 -17.23 10.49
N GLY A 696 0.80 -16.69 9.78
CA GLY A 696 0.80 -15.33 9.26
C GLY A 696 1.74 -15.14 8.06
N LEU A 697 1.52 -14.07 7.29
CA LEU A 697 2.35 -13.77 6.12
C LEU A 697 3.61 -12.98 6.52
N PRO A 698 4.79 -13.29 5.93
CA PRO A 698 6.03 -12.57 6.20
C PRO A 698 5.90 -11.07 5.87
N GLY A 699 6.70 -10.24 6.54
CA GLY A 699 6.88 -8.83 6.15
C GLY A 699 7.57 -8.69 4.78
N ASN A 700 7.54 -7.49 4.20
CA ASN A 700 8.12 -7.25 2.86
C ASN A 700 9.60 -7.63 2.76
N ASP A 701 10.39 -7.39 3.80
CA ASP A 701 11.84 -7.66 3.79
C ASP A 701 12.18 -9.16 3.94
N ALA A 702 11.24 -9.94 4.46
CA ALA A 702 11.35 -11.40 4.60
C ALA A 702 10.68 -12.17 3.46
N LEU A 703 9.83 -11.50 2.65
CA LEU A 703 9.16 -12.13 1.52
C LEU A 703 10.18 -12.58 0.47
N ARG A 704 10.12 -13.85 0.08
CA ARG A 704 10.92 -14.45 -1.00
C ARG A 704 9.97 -15.22 -1.90
N PHE A 705 10.06 -15.00 -3.21
CA PHE A 705 9.23 -15.67 -4.22
C PHE A 705 9.88 -15.54 -5.60
N PRO A 706 9.57 -16.43 -6.55
CA PRO A 706 10.05 -16.34 -7.92
C PRO A 706 9.35 -15.18 -8.65
N VAL A 707 9.99 -14.01 -8.66
CA VAL A 707 9.46 -12.82 -9.36
C VAL A 707 9.34 -13.13 -10.85
N GLY A 708 8.13 -13.03 -11.39
CA GLY A 708 7.77 -13.43 -12.74
C GLY A 708 7.31 -14.89 -12.86
N SER A 709 7.00 -15.58 -11.74
CA SER A 709 6.34 -16.91 -11.69
C SER A 709 6.98 -18.00 -12.56
N MET A 710 8.28 -17.88 -12.86
CA MET A 710 9.08 -18.87 -13.59
C MET A 710 10.11 -19.50 -12.66
N MET A 711 10.12 -20.83 -12.59
CA MET A 711 10.87 -21.58 -11.60
C MET A 711 10.91 -23.07 -11.89
N TRP A 712 11.92 -23.76 -11.36
CA TRP A 712 11.81 -25.19 -11.07
C TRP A 712 11.20 -25.38 -9.68
N ALA A 713 10.33 -26.37 -9.51
CA ALA A 713 9.72 -26.66 -8.22
C ALA A 713 9.47 -28.15 -8.02
N ARG A 714 9.48 -28.60 -6.76
CA ARG A 714 8.84 -29.85 -6.37
C ARG A 714 7.34 -29.67 -6.42
N THR A 715 6.61 -30.64 -6.97
CA THR A 715 5.15 -30.65 -6.93
C THR A 715 4.63 -30.57 -5.48
N ALA A 716 5.31 -31.26 -4.55
CA ALA A 716 4.99 -31.21 -3.11
C ALA A 716 5.12 -29.81 -2.49
N ALA A 717 6.01 -28.95 -2.99
CA ALA A 717 6.17 -27.57 -2.51
C ALA A 717 5.04 -26.65 -3.02
N LEU A 718 4.37 -27.02 -4.11
CA LEU A 718 3.24 -26.29 -4.70
C LEU A 718 1.87 -26.82 -4.25
N ARG A 719 1.85 -27.98 -3.58
CA ARG A 719 0.62 -28.71 -3.23
C ARG A 719 -0.47 -27.83 -2.57
N PRO A 720 -0.16 -26.95 -1.59
CA PRO A 720 -1.20 -26.08 -1.00
C PRO A 720 -1.93 -25.22 -2.03
N LEU A 721 -1.22 -24.69 -3.05
CA LEU A 721 -1.82 -23.87 -4.10
C LEU A 721 -2.65 -24.71 -5.07
N LEU A 722 -2.21 -25.92 -5.41
CA LEU A 722 -2.93 -26.84 -6.28
C LEU A 722 -4.24 -27.32 -5.62
N ASP A 723 -4.21 -27.57 -4.31
CA ASP A 723 -5.37 -28.02 -3.53
C ASP A 723 -6.47 -26.97 -3.36
N LEU A 724 -6.17 -25.69 -3.59
CA LEU A 724 -7.19 -24.64 -3.64
C LEU A 724 -8.22 -24.86 -4.75
N ARG A 725 -7.86 -25.60 -5.82
CA ARG A 725 -8.71 -25.91 -6.97
C ARG A 725 -9.47 -24.69 -7.49
N LEU A 726 -8.75 -23.58 -7.65
CA LEU A 726 -9.36 -22.33 -8.10
C LEU A 726 -9.83 -22.46 -9.55
N ARG A 727 -11.07 -22.04 -9.79
CA ARG A 727 -11.68 -21.85 -11.11
C ARG A 727 -11.39 -20.44 -11.70
N PRO A 728 -11.59 -20.20 -13.01
CA PRO A 728 -11.33 -18.91 -13.64
C PRO A 728 -12.05 -17.74 -12.95
N GLU A 729 -13.25 -17.98 -12.42
CA GLU A 729 -14.11 -16.95 -11.82
C GLU A 729 -13.51 -16.32 -10.56
N HIS A 730 -12.57 -17.01 -9.90
CA HIS A 730 -11.85 -16.48 -8.74
C HIS A 730 -10.78 -15.43 -9.10
N PHE A 731 -10.47 -15.28 -10.39
CA PHE A 731 -9.56 -14.29 -10.93
C PHE A 731 -10.35 -13.12 -11.53
N PRO A 732 -9.94 -11.86 -11.38
CA PRO A 732 -10.59 -10.77 -12.09
C PRO A 732 -10.34 -10.89 -13.61
N PRO A 733 -11.22 -10.36 -14.48
CA PRO A 733 -10.93 -10.20 -15.91
C PRO A 733 -9.64 -9.40 -16.15
N GLU A 734 -8.88 -9.69 -17.21
CA GLU A 734 -7.65 -8.94 -17.52
C GLU A 734 -7.99 -7.58 -18.14
N ALA A 735 -7.57 -6.49 -17.49
CA ALA A 735 -7.79 -5.11 -17.90
C ALA A 735 -6.51 -4.25 -17.77
N GLY A 736 -5.34 -4.88 -17.92
CA GLY A 736 -4.04 -4.20 -17.83
C GLY A 736 -3.58 -3.94 -16.40
N GLN A 737 -4.11 -4.67 -15.41
CA GLN A 737 -3.72 -4.49 -14.00
C GLN A 737 -2.23 -4.76 -13.80
N LEU A 738 -1.57 -3.94 -12.98
CA LEU A 738 -0.14 -4.10 -12.67
C LEU A 738 0.13 -4.81 -11.34
N ASP A 739 -0.85 -4.80 -10.42
CA ASP A 739 -0.78 -5.40 -9.10
C ASP A 739 -2.20 -5.61 -8.53
N GLY A 740 -2.34 -6.22 -7.34
CA GLY A 740 -3.62 -6.28 -6.62
C GLY A 740 -4.65 -7.24 -7.23
N THR A 741 -4.20 -8.40 -7.71
CA THR A 741 -5.07 -9.44 -8.26
C THR A 741 -4.75 -10.82 -7.68
N THR A 742 -5.68 -11.76 -7.78
CA THR A 742 -5.49 -13.16 -7.34
C THR A 742 -4.23 -13.79 -7.94
N ALA A 743 -3.92 -13.54 -9.21
CA ALA A 743 -2.71 -14.05 -9.87
C ALA A 743 -1.43 -13.52 -9.21
N HIS A 744 -1.36 -12.21 -8.97
CA HIS A 744 -0.22 -11.56 -8.33
C HIS A 744 -0.06 -11.96 -6.85
N ALA A 745 -1.17 -12.23 -6.15
CA ALA A 745 -1.15 -12.78 -4.80
C ALA A 745 -0.59 -14.20 -4.77
N ILE A 746 -1.04 -15.08 -5.68
CA ILE A 746 -0.56 -16.46 -5.79
C ILE A 746 0.93 -16.51 -6.16
N GLU A 747 1.39 -15.67 -7.10
CA GLU A 747 2.80 -15.55 -7.45
C GLU A 747 3.68 -15.32 -6.20
N ARG A 748 3.27 -14.40 -5.32
CA ARG A 748 3.97 -14.09 -4.07
C ARG A 748 3.85 -15.21 -3.04
N LEU A 749 2.73 -15.92 -3.04
CA LEU A 749 2.51 -17.08 -2.18
C LEU A 749 3.34 -18.30 -2.57
N LEU A 750 3.89 -18.39 -3.79
CA LEU A 750 4.72 -19.53 -4.21
C LEU A 750 5.86 -19.81 -3.21
N GLY A 751 6.55 -18.77 -2.77
CA GLY A 751 7.62 -18.92 -1.77
C GLY A 751 7.10 -19.15 -0.35
N VAL A 752 5.94 -18.57 0.01
CA VAL A 752 5.29 -18.80 1.31
C VAL A 752 4.84 -20.27 1.44
N CYS A 753 4.22 -20.83 0.41
CA CYS A 753 3.78 -22.23 0.39
C CYS A 753 4.98 -23.18 0.42
N CYS A 754 6.05 -22.86 -0.30
CA CYS A 754 7.31 -23.61 -0.23
C CYS A 754 7.81 -23.71 1.22
N GLN A 755 7.89 -22.58 1.92
CA GLN A 755 8.31 -22.53 3.33
C GLN A 755 7.33 -23.23 4.28
N ALA A 756 6.02 -23.04 4.09
CA ALA A 756 4.99 -23.66 4.92
C ALA A 756 5.03 -25.19 4.84
N GLN A 757 5.43 -25.75 3.69
CA GLN A 757 5.63 -27.19 3.49
C GLN A 757 6.99 -27.71 3.98
N GLY A 758 7.78 -26.88 4.68
CA GLY A 758 9.10 -27.24 5.19
C GLY A 758 10.23 -27.22 4.14
N TYR A 759 9.97 -26.65 2.96
CA TYR A 759 10.96 -26.52 1.91
C TYR A 759 11.60 -25.12 1.86
N ARG A 760 12.69 -25.01 1.11
CA ARG A 760 13.46 -23.79 0.89
C ARG A 760 13.46 -23.40 -0.59
N LEU A 761 13.56 -22.10 -0.82
CA LEU A 761 13.69 -21.49 -2.15
C LEU A 761 15.16 -21.09 -2.37
N LEU A 762 15.70 -21.38 -3.55
CA LEU A 762 17.07 -21.07 -3.93
C LEU A 762 17.11 -20.22 -5.21
N PRO A 763 17.43 -18.92 -5.13
CA PRO A 763 17.69 -18.11 -6.31
C PRO A 763 19.00 -18.55 -6.97
N VAL A 764 19.02 -18.64 -8.30
CA VAL A 764 20.20 -19.05 -9.06
C VAL A 764 20.52 -18.11 -10.21
N THR A 765 21.79 -18.17 -10.65
CA THR A 765 22.26 -17.62 -11.92
C THR A 765 23.16 -18.62 -12.63
N GLY A 766 23.20 -18.58 -13.96
CA GLY A 766 24.19 -19.33 -14.73
C GLY A 766 25.62 -18.88 -14.44
N GLN A 767 26.58 -19.78 -14.67
CA GLN A 767 28.00 -19.56 -14.41
C GLN A 767 28.53 -18.31 -15.11
N GLY A 768 28.04 -17.96 -16.30
CA GLY A 768 28.46 -16.75 -17.03
C GLY A 768 28.02 -15.42 -16.39
N ASN A 769 27.09 -15.44 -15.45
CA ASN A 769 26.48 -14.25 -14.89
C ASN A 769 27.22 -13.76 -13.64
N ALA A 770 27.78 -12.54 -13.69
CA ALA A 770 28.55 -11.94 -12.60
C ALA A 770 27.75 -10.92 -11.75
N ARG A 771 26.42 -10.84 -11.93
CA ARG A 771 25.59 -9.88 -11.19
C ARG A 771 25.65 -10.14 -9.68
N HIS A 772 25.71 -9.06 -8.91
CA HIS A 772 25.73 -9.08 -7.45
C HIS A 772 26.75 -10.08 -6.88
N HIS A 773 27.95 -10.17 -7.47
CA HIS A 773 29.00 -11.12 -7.06
C HIS A 773 29.29 -11.14 -5.55
N GLY A 774 29.18 -9.99 -4.86
CA GLY A 774 29.34 -9.92 -3.40
C GLY A 774 28.27 -10.66 -2.57
N TYR A 775 27.13 -10.99 -3.19
CA TYR A 775 26.01 -11.73 -2.59
C TYR A 775 25.93 -13.18 -3.09
N ALA A 776 26.79 -13.59 -4.04
CA ALA A 776 26.78 -14.93 -4.58
C ALA A 776 27.35 -15.93 -3.58
N LEU A 777 26.60 -17.00 -3.30
CA LEU A 777 27.08 -18.14 -2.54
C LEU A 777 28.16 -18.86 -3.34
N LYS A 778 29.34 -18.98 -2.73
CA LYS A 778 30.43 -19.79 -3.24
C LYS A 778 30.23 -21.22 -2.77
N ALA A 779 29.73 -22.08 -3.66
CA ALA A 779 29.63 -23.51 -3.44
C ALA A 779 30.21 -24.27 -4.65
N SER A 780 30.83 -25.40 -4.37
CA SER A 780 31.46 -26.30 -5.35
C SER A 780 30.90 -27.73 -5.27
N ARG A 781 30.08 -28.01 -4.26
CA ARG A 781 29.40 -29.28 -4.01
C ARG A 781 28.04 -29.05 -3.38
N ASN A 782 27.12 -29.96 -3.63
CA ASN A 782 25.72 -29.82 -3.19
C ASN A 782 25.60 -29.80 -1.65
N SER A 783 26.53 -30.42 -0.92
CA SER A 783 26.55 -30.39 0.55
C SER A 783 26.74 -28.97 1.10
N GLU A 784 27.58 -28.15 0.45
CA GLU A 784 27.81 -26.75 0.85
C GLU A 784 26.56 -25.91 0.62
N VAL A 785 25.80 -26.20 -0.46
CA VAL A 785 24.51 -25.55 -0.72
C VAL A 785 23.50 -25.92 0.37
N ARG A 786 23.43 -27.21 0.74
CA ARG A 786 22.55 -27.69 1.83
C ARG A 786 22.89 -27.01 3.16
N GLU A 787 24.16 -26.93 3.52
CA GLU A 787 24.62 -26.25 4.73
C GLU A 787 24.31 -24.75 4.70
N ALA A 788 24.48 -24.09 3.55
CA ALA A 788 24.15 -22.68 3.38
C ALA A 788 22.64 -22.41 3.53
N LEU A 789 21.82 -23.24 2.89
CA LEU A 789 20.37 -23.18 3.00
C LEU A 789 19.92 -23.41 4.45
N ALA A 790 20.45 -24.42 5.13
CA ALA A 790 20.15 -24.72 6.53
C ALA A 790 20.50 -23.54 7.47
N ALA A 791 21.60 -22.84 7.19
CA ALA A 791 22.05 -21.67 7.92
C ALA A 791 21.35 -20.35 7.51
N GLY A 792 20.43 -20.37 6.53
CA GLY A 792 19.75 -19.17 6.04
C GLY A 792 20.66 -18.16 5.35
N ARG A 793 21.78 -18.61 4.76
CA ARG A 793 22.77 -17.75 4.09
C ARG A 793 22.39 -17.35 2.67
N VAL A 794 21.39 -18.01 2.08
CA VAL A 794 20.85 -17.76 0.73
C VAL A 794 19.35 -17.92 0.75
#